data_AF-A0A1Q9UUC1-F1
#
_entry.id   AF-A0A1Q9UUC1-F1
#
_cell.length_a   1.000
_cell.length_b   1.000
_cell.length_c   1.000
_cell.angle_alpha   90.00
_cell.angle_beta   90.00
_cell.angle_gamma   90.00
#
_symmetry.space_group_name_H-M   'P 1'
#
loop_
_entity.id
_entity.type
_entity.pdbx_description
1 polymer ?
#
loop_
_entity_poly.entity_id
_entity_poly.type
_entity_poly.pdbx_seq_one_letter_code
_entity_poly.pdbx_strand_id
1 'polypeptide(L)'
;MTDPLGRTLRRTYDGRGNVTQVTQADGSEVTAEYNAFGLPTRIVEPDGATWQRFYDDAGNVVSLVDPTGAITRYTYDDRGGLTSITNVLGNIRRVETDSAGLPVSVVDAEGGTTRYVRDVFGRVSSVVDPSGATLRMSWTIEGRLLSRTLQDGSTERWRYDGEGNVVEHTDAVGKTTRTEYGHFDLPKAQTGPDGARLEFTHDAALRLVAVRNPQGLVWRYTYDAAGRLTSEVDFNGRELRYEHDEAGQLVARINGARQRVELTRDVIGNVVEKRAGDTVTTYEFDPAGRLLSAASPDADLRYERDALGRVLSETVNGAAVRSTYDMLGRRVTRTTPSGAESAWTYDADGRPAVLTSGTNTMSFAYDAAGREIRRQLGAGATIAQGWDANHRLASQTVTAVDPHRPNGAARVVQQRAYRYHQDGYLAAIDDHLAGSRHFDLDAAGRITAVRGQGWTEQYAYDAAGNITHGTWPAAPDGAGNPEAQGPREYAGTVMRRAGNTTYRHDAQGRMVQRTRRTLSGRQQTWTFTWNAEDQLVAVSTPDGARWTYAYDPIGRRIAKHRVSDSCDVVESVRFAWDGATLAEQAVNGTDGARDVTTWDFAPGSFRPITQRERTADSSADGAAGASQEWVDRQFYALVTDLVGTPMEMVAPDGDVAWRNRTTVWGQALAQVVSGPSCPLRFPGQYHDPETGDNYNFFRYYEPASASTPPPTRWGSKAVCGPMVTLAIRDAGWIRSG
;
A
#
# COMPACT_ATOMS: atom_id res chain seq x y z
N MET A 1 -27.62 -26.86 2.82
CA MET A 1 -26.91 -26.86 1.52
C MET A 1 -25.67 -27.70 1.72
N THR A 2 -25.41 -28.66 0.83
CA THR A 2 -24.23 -29.52 0.93
C THR A 2 -23.41 -29.34 -0.33
N ASP A 3 -22.11 -29.12 -0.17
CA ASP A 3 -21.19 -28.95 -1.30
C ASP A 3 -20.70 -30.31 -1.85
N PRO A 4 -19.96 -30.34 -2.96
CA PRO A 4 -19.43 -31.59 -3.52
C PRO A 4 -18.51 -32.38 -2.59
N LEU A 5 -17.91 -31.74 -1.57
CA LEU A 5 -17.06 -32.40 -0.57
C LEU A 5 -17.88 -32.94 0.62
N GLY A 6 -19.22 -32.87 0.57
CA GLY A 6 -20.10 -33.33 1.64
C GLY A 6 -20.22 -32.36 2.82
N ARG A 7 -19.62 -31.17 2.74
CA ARG A 7 -19.68 -30.16 3.80
C ARG A 7 -21.05 -29.52 3.80
N THR A 8 -21.69 -29.43 4.97
CA THR A 8 -23.10 -29.00 5.06
C THR A 8 -23.24 -27.71 5.84
N LEU A 9 -23.81 -26.69 5.21
CA LEU A 9 -24.32 -25.48 5.86
C LEU A 9 -25.82 -25.68 6.18
N ARG A 10 -26.19 -25.48 7.45
CA ARG A 10 -27.57 -25.58 7.94
C ARG A 10 -28.11 -24.19 8.30
N ARG A 11 -29.39 -23.98 8.04
CA ARG A 11 -30.11 -22.76 8.43
C ARG A 11 -31.36 -23.14 9.20
N THR A 12 -31.57 -22.47 10.33
CA THR A 12 -32.79 -22.56 11.12
C THR A 12 -33.61 -21.29 10.91
N TYR A 13 -34.93 -21.42 10.88
CA TYR A 13 -35.85 -20.32 10.62
C TYR A 13 -36.87 -20.19 11.76
N ASP A 14 -37.30 -18.97 12.07
CA ASP A 14 -38.46 -18.75 12.93
C ASP A 14 -39.79 -18.98 12.18
N GLY A 15 -40.92 -18.85 12.89
CA GLY A 15 -42.26 -19.00 12.30
C GLY A 15 -42.63 -17.95 11.25
N ARG A 16 -41.79 -16.93 11.02
CA ARG A 16 -41.96 -15.86 10.01
C ARG A 16 -40.99 -15.99 8.85
N GLY A 17 -40.11 -17.01 8.86
CA GLY A 17 -39.12 -17.25 7.82
C GLY A 17 -37.83 -16.44 7.98
N ASN A 18 -37.60 -15.80 9.13
CA ASN A 18 -36.32 -15.15 9.41
C ASN A 18 -35.27 -16.21 9.78
N VAL A 19 -34.03 -16.03 9.34
CA VAL A 19 -32.92 -16.97 9.63
C VAL A 19 -32.41 -16.72 11.05
N THR A 20 -32.73 -17.59 12.00
CA THR A 20 -32.32 -17.42 13.41
C THR A 20 -30.96 -18.03 13.71
N GLN A 21 -30.50 -18.96 12.89
CA GLN A 21 -29.22 -19.64 13.07
C GLN A 21 -28.66 -20.09 11.72
N VAL A 22 -27.36 -19.92 11.53
CA VAL A 22 -26.57 -20.50 10.44
C VAL A 22 -25.45 -21.32 11.07
N THR A 23 -25.46 -22.63 10.87
CA THR A 23 -24.41 -23.55 11.34
C THR A 23 -23.55 -23.99 10.16
N GLN A 24 -22.25 -23.74 10.24
CA GLN A 24 -21.26 -24.15 9.24
C GLN A 24 -20.88 -25.64 9.40
N ALA A 25 -20.06 -26.15 8.48
CA ALA A 25 -19.68 -27.56 8.44
C ALA A 25 -18.77 -28.00 9.61
N ASP A 26 -18.05 -27.05 10.22
CA ASP A 26 -17.25 -27.26 11.44
C ASP A 26 -18.09 -27.16 12.74
N GLY A 27 -19.37 -26.83 12.63
CA GLY A 27 -20.26 -26.60 13.77
C GLY A 27 -20.22 -25.18 14.34
N SER A 28 -19.43 -24.26 13.76
CA SER A 28 -19.46 -22.84 14.11
C SER A 28 -20.81 -22.21 13.73
N GLU A 29 -21.30 -21.26 14.54
CA GLU A 29 -22.67 -20.77 14.43
C GLU A 29 -22.76 -19.25 14.45
N VAL A 30 -23.60 -18.71 13.57
CA VAL A 30 -24.10 -17.34 13.65
C VAL A 30 -25.55 -17.41 14.13
N THR A 31 -25.92 -16.65 15.15
CA THR A 31 -27.32 -16.56 15.62
C THR A 31 -27.87 -15.16 15.48
N ALA A 32 -29.17 -15.05 15.22
CA ALA A 32 -29.86 -13.78 15.09
C ALA A 32 -31.23 -13.79 15.78
N GLU A 33 -31.54 -12.70 16.48
CA GLU A 33 -32.84 -12.40 17.08
C GLU A 33 -33.52 -11.27 16.28
N TYR A 34 -34.84 -11.32 16.18
CA TYR A 34 -35.64 -10.40 15.37
C TYR A 34 -36.79 -9.80 16.18
N ASN A 35 -37.15 -8.55 15.88
CA ASN A 35 -38.33 -7.92 16.45
C ASN A 35 -39.63 -8.32 15.71
N ALA A 36 -40.75 -7.72 16.13
CA ALA A 36 -42.07 -7.96 15.54
C ALA A 36 -42.21 -7.52 14.06
N PHE A 37 -41.24 -6.83 13.49
CA PHE A 37 -41.20 -6.46 12.07
C PHE A 37 -40.27 -7.34 11.23
N GLY A 38 -39.64 -8.36 11.84
CA GLY A 38 -38.62 -9.18 11.16
C GLY A 38 -37.29 -8.45 10.97
N LEU A 39 -37.04 -7.39 11.76
CA LEU A 39 -35.78 -6.65 11.75
C LEU A 39 -34.81 -7.22 12.80
N PRO A 40 -33.53 -7.43 12.47
CA PRO A 40 -32.58 -8.09 13.36
C PRO A 40 -32.18 -7.18 14.53
N THR A 41 -32.48 -7.59 15.76
CA THR A 41 -32.18 -6.84 16.99
C THR A 41 -30.87 -7.26 17.65
N ARG A 42 -30.45 -8.51 17.46
CA ARG A 42 -29.20 -9.05 18.00
C ARG A 42 -28.61 -10.04 17.03
N ILE A 43 -27.32 -9.94 16.76
CA ILE A 43 -26.56 -10.90 15.95
C ILE A 43 -25.34 -11.32 16.77
N VAL A 44 -25.12 -12.63 16.91
CA VAL A 44 -23.95 -13.19 17.58
C VAL A 44 -23.15 -13.97 16.56
N GLU A 45 -21.91 -13.56 16.35
CA GLU A 45 -20.93 -14.20 15.47
C GLU A 45 -20.33 -15.45 16.14
N PRO A 46 -19.63 -16.33 15.39
CA PRO A 46 -19.12 -17.59 15.92
C PRO A 46 -18.07 -17.43 17.03
N ASP A 47 -17.37 -16.30 17.09
CA ASP A 47 -16.43 -15.93 18.14
C ASP A 47 -17.11 -15.32 19.38
N GLY A 48 -18.45 -15.21 19.38
CA GLY A 48 -19.25 -14.60 20.44
C GLY A 48 -19.43 -13.08 20.30
N ALA A 49 -18.81 -12.45 19.30
CA ALA A 49 -18.98 -11.02 19.05
C ALA A 49 -20.46 -10.70 18.81
N THR A 50 -21.01 -9.77 19.60
CA THR A 50 -22.45 -9.48 19.60
C THR A 50 -22.71 -8.07 19.08
N TRP A 51 -23.54 -7.96 18.04
CA TRP A 51 -24.10 -6.70 17.56
C TRP A 51 -25.53 -6.54 18.03
N GLN A 52 -25.91 -5.34 18.46
CA GLN A 52 -27.30 -5.03 18.82
C GLN A 52 -27.82 -3.81 18.06
N ARG A 53 -29.07 -3.88 17.63
CA ARG A 53 -29.76 -2.82 16.89
C ARG A 53 -31.10 -2.49 17.53
N PHE A 54 -31.39 -1.21 17.61
CA PHE A 54 -32.64 -0.68 18.12
C PHE A 54 -33.32 0.11 17.01
N TYR A 55 -34.64 -0.03 16.92
CA TYR A 55 -35.44 0.51 15.85
C TYR A 55 -36.54 1.43 16.41
N ASP A 56 -36.93 2.44 15.64
CA ASP A 56 -38.18 3.17 15.86
C ASP A 56 -39.38 2.39 15.29
N ASP A 57 -40.59 2.94 15.48
CA ASP A 57 -41.85 2.35 14.99
C ASP A 57 -41.95 2.31 13.46
N ALA A 58 -41.15 3.11 12.75
CA ALA A 58 -41.05 3.11 11.29
C ALA A 58 -40.01 2.12 10.76
N GLY A 59 -39.27 1.43 11.66
CA GLY A 59 -38.24 0.46 11.30
C GLY A 59 -36.88 1.07 10.99
N ASN A 60 -36.64 2.35 11.31
CA ASN A 60 -35.33 2.98 11.17
C ASN A 60 -34.44 2.61 12.35
N VAL A 61 -33.14 2.38 12.12
CA VAL A 61 -32.17 2.07 13.18
C VAL A 61 -31.85 3.33 13.97
N VAL A 62 -32.27 3.42 15.23
CA VAL A 62 -31.98 4.58 16.10
C VAL A 62 -30.72 4.41 16.95
N SER A 63 -30.27 3.17 17.16
CA SER A 63 -29.05 2.87 17.91
C SER A 63 -28.43 1.56 17.44
N LEU A 64 -27.10 1.55 17.32
CA LEU A 64 -26.26 0.39 17.04
C LEU A 64 -25.25 0.24 18.18
N VAL A 65 -25.15 -0.95 18.77
CA VAL A 65 -24.13 -1.31 19.77
C VAL A 65 -23.23 -2.37 19.16
N ASP A 66 -21.93 -2.11 19.17
CA ASP A 66 -20.92 -3.04 18.66
C ASP A 66 -20.45 -4.04 19.74
N PRO A 67 -19.68 -5.08 19.38
CA PRO A 67 -19.15 -6.07 20.32
C PRO A 67 -18.27 -5.53 21.45
N THR A 68 -17.75 -4.31 21.34
CA THR A 68 -16.99 -3.63 22.39
C THR A 68 -17.85 -2.75 23.29
N GLY A 69 -19.16 -2.67 23.01
CA GLY A 69 -20.11 -1.83 23.72
C GLY A 69 -20.16 -0.39 23.22
N ALA A 70 -19.48 -0.06 22.12
CA ALA A 70 -19.54 1.29 21.57
C ALA A 70 -20.91 1.53 20.91
N ILE A 71 -21.51 2.69 21.20
CA ILE A 71 -22.87 3.03 20.77
C ILE A 71 -22.81 4.12 19.70
N THR A 72 -23.43 3.85 18.55
CA THR A 72 -23.73 4.87 17.52
C THR A 72 -25.23 5.11 17.48
N ARG A 73 -25.64 6.38 17.51
CA ARG A 73 -27.04 6.81 17.49
C ARG A 73 -27.38 7.52 16.19
N TYR A 74 -28.60 7.35 15.73
CA TYR A 74 -29.11 7.96 14.51
C TYR A 74 -30.43 8.67 14.80
N THR A 75 -30.66 9.78 14.13
CA THR A 75 -31.94 10.50 14.18
C THR A 75 -32.49 10.68 12.77
N TYR A 76 -33.81 10.74 12.65
CA TYR A 76 -34.53 10.85 11.39
C TYR A 76 -35.56 11.98 11.46
N ASP A 77 -35.96 12.51 10.32
CA ASP A 77 -37.13 13.38 10.20
C ASP A 77 -38.43 12.57 10.09
N ASP A 78 -39.58 13.25 10.07
CA ASP A 78 -40.91 12.61 9.99
C ASP A 78 -41.13 11.79 8.71
N ARG A 79 -40.25 11.91 7.71
CA ARG A 79 -40.30 11.17 6.44
C ARG A 79 -39.29 10.01 6.39
N GLY A 80 -38.54 9.78 7.47
CA GLY A 80 -37.48 8.78 7.53
C GLY A 80 -36.15 9.22 6.93
N GLY A 81 -35.99 10.51 6.59
CA GLY A 81 -34.71 11.07 6.14
C GLY A 81 -33.73 11.18 7.30
N LEU A 82 -32.50 10.69 7.14
CA LEU A 82 -31.46 10.75 8.17
C LEU A 82 -31.09 12.22 8.47
N THR A 83 -31.13 12.61 9.74
CA THR A 83 -30.81 13.99 10.20
C THR A 83 -29.51 14.10 10.98
N SER A 84 -29.12 13.06 11.73
CA SER A 84 -27.83 13.04 12.42
C SER A 84 -27.30 11.64 12.70
N ILE A 85 -25.98 11.55 12.83
CA ILE A 85 -25.24 10.39 13.32
C ILE A 85 -24.37 10.86 14.48
N THR A 86 -24.54 10.27 15.66
CA THR A 86 -23.76 10.56 16.86
C THR A 86 -22.95 9.33 17.26
N ASN A 87 -21.63 9.45 17.26
CA ASN A 87 -20.75 8.35 17.64
C ASN A 87 -20.62 8.22 19.18
N VAL A 88 -19.90 7.20 19.64
CA VAL A 88 -19.75 6.91 21.08
C VAL A 88 -19.01 8.00 21.87
N LEU A 89 -18.20 8.82 21.21
CA LEU A 89 -17.50 9.96 21.83
C LEU A 89 -18.36 11.23 21.84
N GLY A 90 -19.58 11.18 21.29
CA GLY A 90 -20.49 12.32 21.21
C GLY A 90 -20.25 13.24 20.01
N ASN A 91 -19.37 12.88 19.08
CA ASN A 91 -19.18 13.66 17.85
C ASN A 91 -20.40 13.48 16.95
N ILE A 92 -20.91 14.58 16.40
CA ILE A 92 -22.17 14.60 15.65
C ILE A 92 -21.92 15.00 14.20
N ARG A 93 -22.32 14.14 13.26
CA ARG A 93 -22.46 14.48 11.84
C ARG A 93 -23.91 14.80 11.55
N ARG A 94 -24.18 15.96 10.95
CA ARG A 94 -25.55 16.38 10.59
C ARG A 94 -25.79 16.24 9.11
N VAL A 95 -27.01 15.86 8.75
CA VAL A 95 -27.44 15.63 7.37
C VAL A 95 -28.73 16.39 7.14
N GLU A 96 -28.77 17.18 6.08
CA GLU A 96 -30.01 17.75 5.55
C GLU A 96 -30.38 16.95 4.31
N THR A 97 -31.63 16.50 4.23
CA THR A 97 -32.15 15.71 3.11
C THR A 97 -33.21 16.48 2.33
N ASP A 98 -33.37 16.15 1.04
CA ASP A 98 -34.53 16.55 0.27
C ASP A 98 -35.77 15.71 0.63
N SER A 99 -36.90 15.95 -0.04
CA SER A 99 -38.16 15.22 0.21
C SER A 99 -38.12 13.74 -0.16
N ALA A 100 -37.09 13.29 -0.89
CA ALA A 100 -36.86 11.88 -1.20
C ALA A 100 -35.90 11.21 -0.19
N GLY A 101 -35.45 11.94 0.84
CA GLY A 101 -34.51 11.44 1.84
C GLY A 101 -33.05 11.46 1.35
N LEU A 102 -32.75 12.11 0.22
CA LEU A 102 -31.38 12.16 -0.31
C LEU A 102 -30.61 13.35 0.29
N PRO A 103 -29.35 13.18 0.72
CA PRO A 103 -28.57 14.26 1.34
C PRO A 103 -28.32 15.45 0.40
N VAL A 104 -28.69 16.66 0.78
CA VAL A 104 -28.37 17.93 0.09
C VAL A 104 -27.25 18.70 0.78
N SER A 105 -27.09 18.52 2.09
CA SER A 105 -26.01 19.11 2.89
C SER A 105 -25.56 18.11 3.93
N VAL A 106 -24.26 18.00 4.14
CA VAL A 106 -23.68 17.17 5.19
C VAL A 106 -22.64 17.99 5.93
N VAL A 107 -22.83 18.13 7.23
CA VAL A 107 -21.92 18.84 8.14
C VAL A 107 -21.18 17.79 8.97
N ASP A 108 -19.86 17.77 8.87
CA ASP A 108 -18.99 16.92 9.69
C ASP A 108 -18.95 17.39 11.16
N ALA A 109 -18.20 16.70 12.02
CA ALA A 109 -18.18 17.00 13.45
C ALA A 109 -17.41 18.29 13.77
N GLU A 110 -16.57 18.76 12.85
CA GLU A 110 -15.76 19.97 12.97
C GLU A 110 -16.43 21.18 12.26
N GLY A 111 -17.60 20.98 11.65
CA GLY A 111 -18.41 22.02 11.02
C GLY A 111 -18.18 22.19 9.51
N GLY A 112 -17.29 21.40 8.90
CA GLY A 112 -17.09 21.36 7.45
C GLY A 112 -18.36 20.90 6.73
N THR A 113 -18.80 21.69 5.75
CA THR A 113 -20.08 21.45 5.06
C THR A 113 -19.85 21.03 3.61
N THR A 114 -20.29 19.84 3.25
CA THR A 114 -20.37 19.38 1.84
C THR A 114 -21.79 19.51 1.32
N ARG A 115 -21.99 20.13 0.16
CA ARG A 115 -23.31 20.30 -0.47
C ARG A 115 -23.42 19.55 -1.79
N TYR A 116 -24.60 19.00 -2.05
CA TYR A 116 -24.91 18.23 -3.25
C TYR A 116 -26.05 18.90 -4.02
N VAL A 117 -25.84 19.13 -5.31
CA VAL A 117 -26.89 19.53 -6.24
C VAL A 117 -27.19 18.34 -7.15
N ARG A 118 -28.47 18.06 -7.35
CA ARG A 118 -28.94 16.99 -8.23
C ARG A 118 -29.64 17.55 -9.45
N ASP A 119 -29.57 16.82 -10.56
CA ASP A 119 -30.39 17.09 -11.73
C ASP A 119 -31.82 16.56 -11.56
N VAL A 120 -32.66 16.75 -12.58
CA VAL A 120 -34.08 16.35 -12.57
C VAL A 120 -34.30 14.83 -12.47
N PHE A 121 -33.26 14.02 -12.68
CA PHE A 121 -33.29 12.57 -12.52
C PHE A 121 -32.72 12.12 -11.16
N GLY A 122 -32.43 13.04 -10.25
CA GLY A 122 -31.89 12.74 -8.92
C GLY A 122 -30.40 12.40 -8.90
N ARG A 123 -29.66 12.65 -10.00
CA ARG A 123 -28.22 12.36 -10.09
C ARG A 123 -27.41 13.58 -9.67
N VAL A 124 -26.28 13.38 -9.00
CA VAL A 124 -25.43 14.48 -8.55
C VAL A 124 -24.82 15.22 -9.75
N SER A 125 -25.16 16.49 -9.91
CA SER A 125 -24.64 17.37 -10.97
C SER A 125 -23.58 18.35 -10.44
N SER A 126 -23.56 18.62 -9.14
CA SER A 126 -22.56 19.45 -8.48
C SER A 126 -22.27 18.97 -7.07
N VAL A 127 -21.00 19.00 -6.68
CA VAL A 127 -20.55 18.83 -5.28
C VAL A 127 -19.75 20.05 -4.89
N VAL A 128 -20.11 20.69 -3.78
CA VAL A 128 -19.35 21.79 -3.18
C VAL A 128 -18.73 21.27 -1.89
N ASP A 129 -17.41 21.30 -1.80
CA ASP A 129 -16.69 20.84 -0.62
C ASP A 129 -16.72 21.89 0.52
N PRO A 130 -16.20 21.57 1.71
CA PRO A 130 -16.14 22.52 2.83
C PRO A 130 -15.28 23.77 2.58
N SER A 131 -14.37 23.75 1.60
CA SER A 131 -13.57 24.91 1.20
C SER A 131 -14.30 25.83 0.19
N GLY A 132 -15.46 25.40 -0.32
CA GLY A 132 -16.24 26.08 -1.34
C GLY A 132 -15.86 25.68 -2.78
N ALA A 133 -14.89 24.78 -2.95
CA ALA A 133 -14.48 24.31 -4.27
C ALA A 133 -15.55 23.40 -4.87
N THR A 134 -15.79 23.52 -6.18
CA THR A 134 -16.95 22.91 -6.84
C THR A 134 -16.53 21.92 -7.93
N LEU A 135 -16.95 20.66 -7.78
CA LEU A 135 -16.92 19.63 -8.82
C LEU A 135 -18.26 19.64 -9.58
N ARG A 136 -18.24 19.57 -10.91
CA ARG A 136 -19.45 19.49 -11.74
C ARG A 136 -19.46 18.24 -12.61
N MET A 137 -20.64 17.63 -12.77
CA MET A 137 -20.85 16.43 -13.57
C MET A 137 -22.07 16.61 -14.46
N SER A 138 -21.99 16.09 -15.69
CA SER A 138 -23.12 15.98 -16.61
C SER A 138 -23.35 14.53 -17.00
N TRP A 139 -24.59 14.18 -17.35
CA TRP A 139 -25.02 12.79 -17.52
C TRP A 139 -25.83 12.63 -18.81
N THR A 140 -25.77 11.46 -19.44
CA THR A 140 -26.72 11.05 -20.48
C THR A 140 -28.11 10.88 -19.87
N ILE A 141 -29.16 10.72 -20.68
CA ILE A 141 -30.51 10.44 -20.14
C ILE A 141 -30.57 9.07 -19.43
N GLU A 142 -29.75 8.10 -19.87
CA GLU A 142 -29.63 6.75 -19.29
C GLU A 142 -28.79 6.73 -17.99
N GLY A 143 -28.30 7.88 -17.51
CA GLY A 143 -27.56 7.96 -16.25
C GLY A 143 -26.06 7.68 -16.36
N ARG A 144 -25.47 7.76 -17.56
CA ARG A 144 -24.04 7.56 -17.78
C ARG A 144 -23.28 8.89 -17.74
N LEU A 145 -22.09 8.95 -17.16
CA LEU A 145 -21.33 10.20 -17.00
C LEU A 145 -20.86 10.73 -18.36
N LEU A 146 -21.23 11.94 -18.75
CA LEU A 146 -20.82 12.58 -20.02
C LEU A 146 -19.58 13.46 -19.88
N SER A 147 -19.55 14.26 -18.82
CA SER A 147 -18.41 15.13 -18.53
C SER A 147 -18.23 15.32 -17.04
N ARG A 148 -16.98 15.56 -16.64
CA ARG A 148 -16.59 15.89 -15.27
C ARG A 148 -15.66 17.08 -15.32
N THR A 149 -16.04 18.17 -14.66
CA THR A 149 -15.22 19.39 -14.53
C THR A 149 -14.79 19.52 -13.09
N LEU A 150 -13.48 19.38 -12.86
CA LEU A 150 -12.84 19.50 -11.55
C LEU A 150 -12.85 20.95 -11.06
N GLN A 151 -12.42 21.15 -9.82
CA GLN A 151 -12.43 22.42 -9.10
C GLN A 151 -11.55 23.49 -9.77
N ASP A 152 -10.47 23.08 -10.45
CA ASP A 152 -9.59 23.95 -11.24
C ASP A 152 -10.09 24.23 -12.67
N GLY A 153 -11.26 23.70 -13.06
CA GLY A 153 -11.84 23.83 -14.40
C GLY A 153 -11.39 22.77 -15.41
N SER A 154 -10.44 21.90 -15.06
CA SER A 154 -10.01 20.77 -15.89
C SER A 154 -11.20 19.84 -16.18
N THR A 155 -11.39 19.46 -17.44
CA THR A 155 -12.62 18.75 -17.88
C THR A 155 -12.32 17.47 -18.63
N GLU A 156 -12.87 16.35 -18.14
CA GLU A 156 -12.85 15.04 -18.78
C GLU A 156 -14.19 14.73 -19.47
N ARG A 157 -14.17 13.87 -20.49
CA ARG A 157 -15.36 13.51 -21.28
C ARG A 157 -15.39 12.02 -21.61
N TRP A 158 -16.60 11.47 -21.69
CA TRP A 158 -16.85 10.08 -22.08
C TRP A 158 -17.81 10.03 -23.25
N ARG A 159 -17.62 9.03 -24.12
CA ARG A 159 -18.61 8.64 -25.14
C ARG A 159 -18.99 7.19 -24.98
N TYR A 160 -20.24 6.91 -25.33
CA TYR A 160 -20.85 5.61 -25.24
C TYR A 160 -21.38 5.16 -26.60
N ASP A 161 -21.42 3.85 -26.84
CA ASP A 161 -22.25 3.28 -27.90
C ASP A 161 -23.73 3.16 -27.46
N GLY A 162 -24.56 2.57 -28.31
CA GLY A 162 -26.00 2.39 -28.05
C GLY A 162 -26.30 1.43 -26.91
N GLU A 163 -25.42 0.47 -26.62
CA GLU A 163 -25.58 -0.52 -25.54
C GLU A 163 -25.09 0.05 -24.21
N GLY A 164 -24.18 1.03 -24.26
CA GLY A 164 -23.68 1.76 -23.09
C GLY A 164 -22.24 1.54 -22.75
N ASN A 165 -21.50 0.94 -23.66
CA ASN A 165 -20.09 0.68 -23.45
C ASN A 165 -19.30 1.98 -23.67
N VAL A 166 -18.32 2.24 -22.80
CA VAL A 166 -17.43 3.41 -22.95
C VAL A 166 -16.50 3.16 -24.13
N VAL A 167 -16.82 3.77 -25.28
CA VAL A 167 -16.01 3.65 -26.51
C VAL A 167 -14.88 4.67 -26.58
N GLU A 168 -14.99 5.76 -25.81
CA GLU A 168 -13.94 6.76 -25.70
C GLU A 168 -13.96 7.48 -24.36
N HIS A 169 -12.77 7.71 -23.81
CA HIS A 169 -12.54 8.63 -22.70
C HIS A 169 -11.44 9.63 -23.10
N THR A 170 -11.74 10.91 -22.96
CA THR A 170 -10.80 12.01 -23.21
C THR A 170 -10.53 12.76 -21.92
N ASP A 171 -9.26 12.85 -21.53
CA ASP A 171 -8.84 13.55 -20.32
C ASP A 171 -8.80 15.08 -20.50
N ALA A 172 -8.41 15.79 -19.43
CA ALA A 172 -8.38 17.25 -19.39
C ALA A 172 -7.41 17.90 -20.39
N VAL A 173 -6.40 17.18 -20.91
CA VAL A 173 -5.45 17.71 -21.91
C VAL A 173 -5.71 17.15 -23.31
N GLY A 174 -6.81 16.44 -23.51
CA GLY A 174 -7.23 15.90 -24.82
C GLY A 174 -6.65 14.53 -25.15
N LYS A 175 -5.89 13.89 -24.26
CA LYS A 175 -5.42 12.51 -24.49
C LYS A 175 -6.62 11.58 -24.43
N THR A 176 -6.66 10.65 -25.38
CA THR A 176 -7.85 9.85 -25.62
C THR A 176 -7.54 8.36 -25.57
N THR A 177 -8.31 7.62 -24.78
CA THR A 177 -8.34 6.15 -24.77
C THR A 177 -9.60 5.67 -25.47
N ARG A 178 -9.47 4.71 -26.39
CA ARG A 178 -10.58 4.11 -27.12
C ARG A 178 -10.73 2.64 -26.78
N THR A 179 -11.96 2.18 -26.62
CA THR A 179 -12.27 0.76 -26.42
C THR A 179 -13.21 0.29 -27.51
N GLU A 180 -12.86 -0.81 -28.17
CA GLU A 180 -13.69 -1.51 -29.14
C GLU A 180 -14.38 -2.67 -28.43
N TYR A 181 -15.69 -2.84 -28.63
CA TYR A 181 -16.47 -3.93 -28.06
C TYR A 181 -16.91 -4.90 -29.17
N GLY A 182 -16.97 -6.18 -28.81
CA GLY A 182 -17.52 -7.25 -29.65
C GLY A 182 -18.94 -7.61 -29.21
N HIS A 183 -19.34 -8.85 -29.52
CA HIS A 183 -20.61 -9.39 -29.05
C HIS A 183 -20.65 -9.46 -27.52
N PHE A 184 -21.85 -9.34 -26.95
CA PHE A 184 -22.10 -9.42 -25.50
C PHE A 184 -21.33 -8.38 -24.68
N ASP A 185 -21.13 -7.17 -25.22
CA ASP A 185 -20.43 -6.07 -24.55
C ASP A 185 -19.00 -6.41 -24.08
N LEU A 186 -18.38 -7.42 -24.68
CA LEU A 186 -17.03 -7.83 -24.31
C LEU A 186 -15.99 -6.93 -24.98
N PRO A 187 -15.03 -6.36 -24.22
CA PRO A 187 -13.92 -5.64 -24.81
C PRO A 187 -13.17 -6.51 -25.81
N LYS A 188 -12.95 -5.99 -27.02
CA LYS A 188 -12.17 -6.62 -28.08
C LYS A 188 -10.77 -6.01 -28.17
N ALA A 189 -10.68 -4.70 -28.03
CA ALA A 189 -9.40 -4.00 -28.00
C ALA A 189 -9.48 -2.69 -27.23
N GLN A 190 -8.34 -2.25 -26.70
CA GLN A 190 -8.17 -0.94 -26.11
C GLN A 190 -6.93 -0.28 -26.68
N THR A 191 -7.08 0.97 -27.13
CA THR A 191 -5.98 1.78 -27.68
C THR A 191 -5.77 2.99 -26.79
N GLY A 192 -4.56 3.12 -26.25
CA GLY A 192 -4.15 4.26 -25.43
C GLY A 192 -3.81 5.52 -26.24
N PRO A 193 -3.56 6.66 -25.58
CA PRO A 193 -3.24 7.92 -26.25
C PRO A 193 -1.93 7.89 -27.05
N ASP A 194 -1.01 6.98 -26.72
CA ASP A 194 0.25 6.74 -27.44
C ASP A 194 0.10 5.75 -28.61
N GLY A 195 -1.13 5.29 -28.89
CA GLY A 195 -1.42 4.30 -29.93
C GLY A 195 -1.13 2.85 -29.54
N ALA A 196 -0.63 2.60 -28.32
CA ALA A 196 -0.45 1.25 -27.81
C ALA A 196 -1.80 0.53 -27.75
N ARG A 197 -1.88 -0.65 -28.38
CA ARG A 197 -3.13 -1.43 -28.50
C ARG A 197 -3.03 -2.78 -27.80
N LEU A 198 -3.97 -3.02 -26.88
CA LEU A 198 -4.23 -4.32 -26.26
C LEU A 198 -5.41 -4.98 -26.98
N GLU A 199 -5.33 -6.28 -27.23
CA GLU A 199 -6.44 -7.08 -27.77
C GLU A 199 -6.85 -8.16 -26.78
N PHE A 200 -8.16 -8.40 -26.67
CA PHE A 200 -8.75 -9.37 -25.76
C PHE A 200 -9.52 -10.42 -26.57
N THR A 201 -9.28 -11.69 -26.27
CA THR A 201 -9.99 -12.82 -26.89
C THR A 201 -10.79 -13.55 -25.82
N HIS A 202 -12.07 -13.77 -26.10
CA HIS A 202 -12.97 -14.51 -25.22
C HIS A 202 -13.42 -15.80 -25.89
N ASP A 203 -13.72 -16.82 -25.08
CA ASP A 203 -14.33 -18.06 -25.57
C ASP A 203 -15.87 -17.95 -25.67
N ALA A 204 -16.52 -19.03 -26.11
CA ALA A 204 -17.99 -19.08 -26.24
C ALA A 204 -18.74 -19.01 -24.90
N ALA A 205 -18.05 -19.19 -23.77
CA ALA A 205 -18.57 -19.01 -22.42
C ALA A 205 -18.27 -17.60 -21.87
N LEU A 206 -17.86 -16.66 -22.74
CA LEU A 206 -17.56 -15.26 -22.42
C LEU A 206 -16.34 -15.08 -21.48
N ARG A 207 -15.48 -16.09 -21.36
CA ARG A 207 -14.27 -16.05 -20.50
C ARG A 207 -13.07 -15.55 -21.29
N LEU A 208 -12.24 -14.70 -20.68
CA LEU A 208 -11.00 -14.19 -21.28
C LEU A 208 -9.97 -15.32 -21.46
N VAL A 209 -9.61 -15.66 -22.69
CA VAL A 209 -8.66 -16.74 -23.00
C VAL A 209 -7.32 -16.24 -23.53
N ALA A 210 -7.26 -14.99 -24.02
CA ALA A 210 -5.99 -14.39 -24.42
C ALA A 210 -5.98 -12.87 -24.34
N VAL A 211 -4.82 -12.31 -24.00
CA VAL A 211 -4.50 -10.88 -24.14
C VAL A 211 -3.30 -10.75 -25.05
N ARG A 212 -3.40 -9.96 -26.13
CA ARG A 212 -2.26 -9.59 -26.98
C ARG A 212 -1.78 -8.19 -26.64
N ASN A 213 -0.49 -8.03 -26.40
CA ASN A 213 0.12 -6.73 -26.14
C ASN A 213 0.52 -6.00 -27.45
N PRO A 214 0.91 -4.71 -27.36
CA PRO A 214 1.32 -3.92 -28.54
C PRO A 214 2.55 -4.48 -29.29
N GLN A 215 3.34 -5.35 -28.67
CA GLN A 215 4.49 -6.03 -29.30
C GLN A 215 4.08 -7.34 -29.99
N GLY A 216 2.80 -7.71 -29.94
CA GLY A 216 2.28 -8.96 -30.50
C GLY A 216 2.44 -10.18 -29.60
N LEU A 217 3.00 -10.04 -28.39
CA LEU A 217 3.11 -11.12 -27.40
C LEU A 217 1.71 -11.45 -26.85
N VAL A 218 1.49 -12.72 -26.49
CA VAL A 218 0.17 -13.20 -26.07
C VAL A 218 0.24 -13.85 -24.70
N TRP A 219 -0.51 -13.32 -23.74
CA TRP A 219 -0.84 -14.00 -22.49
C TRP A 219 -2.05 -14.91 -22.74
N ARG A 220 -2.03 -16.16 -22.25
CA ARG A 220 -3.11 -17.14 -22.43
C ARG A 220 -3.66 -17.64 -21.11
N TYR A 221 -4.96 -17.91 -21.08
CA TYR A 221 -5.66 -18.53 -19.96
C TYR A 221 -6.35 -19.81 -20.42
N THR A 222 -6.25 -20.86 -19.61
CA THR A 222 -6.90 -22.14 -19.84
C THR A 222 -7.84 -22.44 -18.69
N TYR A 223 -9.06 -22.86 -19.01
CA TYR A 223 -10.07 -23.20 -18.03
C TYR A 223 -10.50 -24.66 -18.19
N ASP A 224 -10.96 -25.27 -17.10
CA ASP A 224 -11.66 -26.54 -17.16
C ASP A 224 -13.13 -26.38 -17.59
N ALA A 225 -13.83 -27.52 -17.69
CA ALA A 225 -15.25 -27.58 -18.05
C ALA A 225 -16.16 -26.88 -17.03
N ALA A 226 -15.72 -26.71 -15.78
CA ALA A 226 -16.47 -26.05 -14.71
C ALA A 226 -16.22 -24.54 -14.64
N GLY A 227 -15.39 -23.97 -15.52
CA GLY A 227 -15.11 -22.53 -15.50
C GLY A 227 -13.85 -22.12 -14.74
N ARG A 228 -13.11 -23.08 -14.15
CA ARG A 228 -12.01 -22.78 -13.23
C ARG A 228 -10.69 -22.66 -14.00
N LEU A 229 -9.89 -21.64 -13.68
CA LEU A 229 -8.60 -21.38 -14.34
C LEU A 229 -7.61 -22.49 -13.98
N THR A 230 -7.17 -23.30 -14.93
CA THR A 230 -6.21 -24.40 -14.69
C THR A 230 -4.78 -24.05 -15.09
N SER A 231 -4.60 -23.07 -15.96
CA SER A 231 -3.27 -22.59 -16.33
C SER A 231 -3.30 -21.18 -16.91
N GLU A 232 -2.24 -20.42 -16.65
CA GLU A 232 -1.93 -19.20 -17.39
C GLU A 232 -0.51 -19.24 -17.93
N VAL A 233 -0.33 -18.71 -19.15
CA VAL A 233 0.98 -18.57 -19.81
C VAL A 233 1.18 -17.09 -20.10
N ASP A 234 2.17 -16.47 -19.48
CA ASP A 234 2.42 -15.03 -19.63
C ASP A 234 3.08 -14.66 -20.97
N PHE A 235 3.36 -13.37 -21.18
CA PHE A 235 4.01 -12.86 -22.40
C PHE A 235 5.40 -13.45 -22.69
N ASN A 236 6.04 -14.09 -21.70
CA ASN A 236 7.36 -14.69 -21.80
C ASN A 236 7.31 -16.21 -21.91
N GLY A 237 6.12 -16.80 -21.99
CA GLY A 237 5.94 -18.24 -22.02
C GLY A 237 6.08 -18.90 -20.65
N ARG A 238 6.12 -18.12 -19.55
CA ARG A 238 6.09 -18.70 -18.20
C ARG A 238 4.70 -19.23 -17.94
N GLU A 239 4.63 -20.51 -17.58
CA GLU A 239 3.38 -21.18 -17.25
C GLU A 239 3.20 -21.30 -15.73
N LEU A 240 2.05 -20.85 -15.24
CA LEU A 240 1.51 -21.26 -13.94
C LEU A 240 0.40 -22.28 -14.17
N ARG A 241 0.34 -23.30 -13.31
CA ARG A 241 -0.72 -24.32 -13.31
C ARG A 241 -1.41 -24.36 -11.95
N TYR A 242 -2.71 -24.61 -11.99
CA TYR A 242 -3.58 -24.61 -10.82
C TYR A 242 -4.41 -25.90 -10.78
N GLU A 243 -4.43 -26.54 -9.62
CA GLU A 243 -5.22 -27.73 -9.36
C GLU A 243 -6.31 -27.40 -8.35
N HIS A 244 -7.53 -27.87 -8.62
CA HIS A 244 -8.71 -27.61 -7.80
C HIS A 244 -9.32 -28.91 -7.31
N ASP A 245 -9.90 -28.89 -6.11
CA ASP A 245 -10.72 -29.99 -5.61
C ASP A 245 -12.13 -29.99 -6.23
N GLU A 246 -12.99 -30.92 -5.78
CA GLU A 246 -14.36 -31.06 -6.29
C GLU A 246 -15.26 -29.87 -5.92
N ALA A 247 -14.97 -29.14 -4.84
CA ALA A 247 -15.65 -27.89 -4.49
C ALA A 247 -15.09 -26.67 -5.24
N GLY A 248 -14.06 -26.85 -6.07
CA GLY A 248 -13.44 -25.77 -6.85
C GLY A 248 -12.46 -24.92 -6.07
N GLN A 249 -11.98 -25.37 -4.91
CA GLN A 249 -10.95 -24.69 -4.14
C GLN A 249 -9.56 -25.03 -4.69
N LEU A 250 -8.65 -24.05 -4.73
CA LEU A 250 -7.25 -24.27 -5.11
C LEU A 250 -6.55 -25.16 -4.07
N VAL A 251 -6.01 -26.30 -4.52
CA VAL A 251 -5.26 -27.26 -3.70
C VAL A 251 -3.78 -27.37 -4.07
N ALA A 252 -3.41 -26.97 -5.29
CA ALA A 252 -1.99 -26.84 -5.63
C ALA A 252 -1.73 -25.80 -6.72
N ARG A 253 -0.54 -25.21 -6.67
CA ARG A 253 0.00 -24.32 -7.70
C ARG A 253 1.38 -24.81 -8.12
N ILE A 254 1.62 -24.91 -9.42
CA ILE A 254 2.95 -25.17 -9.99
C ILE A 254 3.42 -23.92 -10.72
N ASN A 255 4.64 -23.48 -10.39
CA ASN A 255 5.23 -22.28 -10.98
C ASN A 255 6.08 -22.61 -12.24
N GLY A 256 6.59 -21.58 -12.93
CA GLY A 256 7.39 -21.74 -14.14
C GLY A 256 8.73 -22.46 -13.93
N ALA A 257 9.25 -22.46 -12.69
CA ALA A 257 10.41 -23.26 -12.29
C ALA A 257 10.03 -24.71 -11.91
N ARG A 258 8.78 -25.13 -12.18
CA ARG A 258 8.18 -26.42 -11.80
C ARG A 258 8.16 -26.69 -10.30
N GLN A 259 8.26 -25.64 -9.48
CA GLN A 259 8.12 -25.77 -8.04
C GLN A 259 6.63 -25.82 -7.70
N ARG A 260 6.26 -26.76 -6.84
CA ARG A 260 4.87 -27.02 -6.44
C ARG A 260 4.63 -26.51 -5.02
N VAL A 261 3.52 -25.81 -4.84
CA VAL A 261 2.98 -25.44 -3.52
C VAL A 261 1.62 -26.10 -3.38
N GLU A 262 1.44 -26.88 -2.32
CA GLU A 262 0.19 -27.59 -1.99
C GLU A 262 -0.50 -26.94 -0.81
N LEU A 263 -1.84 -26.94 -0.83
CA LEU A 263 -2.69 -26.33 0.18
C LEU A 263 -3.68 -27.37 0.72
N THR A 264 -3.62 -27.64 2.02
CA THR A 264 -4.61 -28.44 2.73
C THR A 264 -5.59 -27.52 3.41
N ARG A 265 -6.89 -27.86 3.34
CA ARG A 265 -7.97 -27.04 3.89
C ARG A 265 -8.78 -27.77 4.95
N ASP A 266 -9.29 -27.02 5.92
CA ASP A 266 -10.29 -27.52 6.87
C ASP A 266 -11.67 -27.67 6.20
N VAL A 267 -12.67 -28.08 6.99
CA VAL A 267 -14.03 -28.35 6.52
C VAL A 267 -14.83 -27.09 6.15
N ILE A 268 -14.38 -25.90 6.51
CA ILE A 268 -14.99 -24.63 6.11
C ILE A 268 -14.17 -23.88 5.04
N GLY A 269 -13.03 -24.45 4.62
CA GLY A 269 -12.24 -24.02 3.48
C GLY A 269 -11.00 -23.18 3.82
N ASN A 270 -10.68 -22.98 5.10
CA ASN A 270 -9.46 -22.27 5.50
C ASN A 270 -8.23 -23.12 5.17
N VAL A 271 -7.15 -22.50 4.70
CA VAL A 271 -5.88 -23.20 4.45
C VAL A 271 -5.18 -23.44 5.78
N VAL A 272 -5.10 -24.69 6.22
CA VAL A 272 -4.49 -25.10 7.51
C VAL A 272 -3.06 -25.63 7.35
N GLU A 273 -2.67 -26.06 6.15
CA GLU A 273 -1.29 -26.42 5.82
C GLU A 273 -0.94 -25.92 4.41
N LYS A 274 0.27 -25.37 4.26
CA LYS A 274 0.90 -25.07 2.99
C LYS A 274 2.24 -25.79 2.92
N ARG A 275 2.43 -26.60 1.89
CA ARG A 275 3.68 -27.34 1.65
C ARG A 275 4.39 -26.83 0.41
N ALA A 276 5.64 -26.44 0.55
CA ALA A 276 6.49 -25.88 -0.50
C ALA A 276 7.84 -26.62 -0.53
N GLY A 277 7.91 -27.73 -1.27
CA GLY A 277 9.02 -28.67 -1.14
C GLY A 277 9.04 -29.32 0.25
N ASP A 278 10.17 -29.25 0.94
CA ASP A 278 10.31 -29.78 2.31
C ASP A 278 9.80 -28.82 3.39
N THR A 279 9.51 -27.57 3.03
CA THR A 279 8.97 -26.57 3.96
C THR A 279 7.48 -26.78 4.16
N VAL A 280 7.08 -26.90 5.42
CA VAL A 280 5.67 -27.00 5.84
C VAL A 280 5.35 -25.78 6.69
N THR A 281 4.25 -25.11 6.34
CA THR A 281 3.70 -24.01 7.11
C THR A 281 2.29 -24.37 7.55
N THR A 282 2.00 -24.31 8.84
CA THR A 282 0.68 -24.59 9.41
C THR A 282 -0.03 -23.30 9.82
N TYR A 283 -1.36 -23.31 9.78
CA TYR A 283 -2.20 -22.16 10.12
C TYR A 283 -3.35 -22.61 11.02
N GLU A 284 -3.66 -21.80 12.03
CA GLU A 284 -4.78 -21.98 12.93
C GLU A 284 -5.67 -20.73 12.87
N PHE A 285 -6.98 -20.93 12.86
CA PHE A 285 -7.97 -19.87 12.76
C PHE A 285 -8.86 -19.86 14.00
N ASP A 286 -9.33 -18.69 14.38
CA ASP A 286 -10.39 -18.55 15.38
C ASP A 286 -11.76 -18.97 14.79
N PRO A 287 -12.81 -19.11 15.61
CA PRO A 287 -14.14 -19.50 15.12
C PRO A 287 -14.75 -18.55 14.07
N ALA A 288 -14.29 -17.30 14.01
CA ALA A 288 -14.70 -16.32 13.00
C ALA A 288 -13.88 -16.42 11.69
N GLY A 289 -12.99 -17.42 11.57
CA GLY A 289 -12.16 -17.64 10.39
C GLY A 289 -10.96 -16.68 10.28
N ARG A 290 -10.61 -15.97 11.36
CA ARG A 290 -9.44 -15.06 11.37
C ARG A 290 -8.20 -15.82 11.80
N LEU A 291 -7.06 -15.54 11.17
CA LEU A 291 -5.78 -16.17 11.51
C LEU A 291 -5.42 -15.88 12.99
N LEU A 292 -5.27 -16.95 13.77
CA LEU A 292 -4.90 -16.95 15.18
C LEU A 292 -3.40 -17.19 15.34
N SER A 293 -2.89 -18.23 14.67
CA SER A 293 -1.47 -18.57 14.69
C SER A 293 -1.03 -19.14 13.34
N ALA A 294 0.26 -19.02 13.04
CA ALA A 294 0.88 -19.72 11.93
C ALA A 294 2.32 -20.08 12.29
N ALA A 295 2.79 -21.23 11.82
CA ALA A 295 4.15 -21.70 12.12
C ALA A 295 4.83 -22.24 10.85
N SER A 296 6.10 -21.90 10.66
CA SER A 296 7.03 -22.43 9.66
C SER A 296 8.37 -22.78 10.35
N PRO A 297 9.33 -23.42 9.67
CA PRO A 297 10.63 -23.72 10.27
C PRO A 297 11.39 -22.48 10.80
N ASP A 298 11.16 -21.31 10.19
CA ASP A 298 11.86 -20.07 10.54
C ASP A 298 11.08 -19.17 11.51
N ALA A 299 9.77 -19.43 11.68
CA ALA A 299 8.90 -18.46 12.31
C ALA A 299 7.64 -19.05 12.98
N ASP A 300 7.33 -18.56 14.16
CA ASP A 300 6.06 -18.73 14.85
C ASP A 300 5.38 -17.36 14.98
N LEU A 301 4.23 -17.20 14.33
CA LEU A 301 3.40 -15.99 14.28
C LEU A 301 2.13 -16.22 15.09
N ARG A 302 1.80 -15.27 15.98
CA ARG A 302 0.59 -15.29 16.81
C ARG A 302 -0.11 -13.95 16.84
N TYR A 303 -1.45 -13.97 16.80
CA TYR A 303 -2.31 -12.81 16.94
C TYR A 303 -3.15 -12.87 18.21
N GLU A 304 -3.21 -11.76 18.93
CA GLU A 304 -4.22 -11.50 19.95
C GLU A 304 -5.15 -10.40 19.44
N ARG A 305 -6.46 -10.58 19.59
CA ARG A 305 -7.48 -9.68 19.06
C ARG A 305 -8.52 -9.34 20.11
N ASP A 306 -9.18 -8.19 19.94
CA ASP A 306 -10.38 -7.88 20.71
C ASP A 306 -11.65 -8.44 20.05
N ALA A 307 -12.81 -8.16 20.67
CA ALA A 307 -14.12 -8.62 20.21
C ALA A 307 -14.56 -8.07 18.84
N LEU A 308 -13.89 -7.03 18.31
CA LEU A 308 -14.10 -6.52 16.95
C LEU A 308 -13.09 -7.13 15.95
N GLY A 309 -12.20 -8.00 16.41
CA GLY A 309 -11.14 -8.60 15.60
C GLY A 309 -9.94 -7.69 15.37
N ARG A 310 -9.84 -6.53 16.03
CA ARG A 310 -8.69 -5.63 15.92
C ARG A 310 -7.48 -6.25 16.60
N VAL A 311 -6.28 -6.12 16.02
CA VAL A 311 -5.05 -6.76 16.51
C VAL A 311 -4.52 -6.02 17.73
N LEU A 312 -4.63 -6.63 18.91
CA LEU A 312 -4.04 -6.14 20.16
C LEU A 312 -2.55 -6.49 20.25
N SER A 313 -2.16 -7.67 19.77
CA SER A 313 -0.76 -8.06 19.68
C SER A 313 -0.50 -8.89 18.44
N GLU A 314 0.61 -8.60 17.76
CA GLU A 314 1.20 -9.42 16.73
C GLU A 314 2.59 -9.85 17.20
N THR A 315 2.80 -11.14 17.40
CA THR A 315 4.05 -11.70 17.92
C THR A 315 4.69 -12.62 16.90
N VAL A 316 5.97 -12.39 16.58
CA VAL A 316 6.77 -13.30 15.74
C VAL A 316 8.04 -13.71 16.48
N ASN A 317 8.24 -15.02 16.68
CA ASN A 317 9.40 -15.56 17.41
C ASN A 317 9.62 -14.88 18.77
N GLY A 318 8.53 -14.59 19.48
CA GLY A 318 8.52 -13.90 20.78
C GLY A 318 8.66 -12.37 20.72
N ALA A 319 8.96 -11.79 19.56
CA ALA A 319 9.02 -10.34 19.37
C ALA A 319 7.61 -9.80 19.08
N ALA A 320 7.04 -9.05 20.02
CA ALA A 320 5.66 -8.57 19.96
C ALA A 320 5.57 -7.08 19.61
N VAL A 321 4.73 -6.75 18.62
CA VAL A 321 4.15 -5.41 18.47
C VAL A 321 2.78 -5.42 19.13
N ARG A 322 2.55 -4.49 20.06
CA ARG A 322 1.30 -4.38 20.84
C ARG A 322 0.61 -3.07 20.52
N SER A 323 -0.73 -3.09 20.45
CA SER A 323 -1.56 -1.93 20.14
C SER A 323 -2.75 -1.82 21.09
N THR A 324 -3.20 -0.61 21.34
CA THR A 324 -4.49 -0.34 22.01
C THR A 324 -5.36 0.56 21.15
N TYR A 325 -6.67 0.54 21.38
CA TYR A 325 -7.64 1.25 20.56
C TYR A 325 -8.61 2.04 21.44
N ASP A 326 -9.09 3.17 20.92
CA ASP A 326 -10.23 3.85 21.52
C ASP A 326 -11.57 3.18 21.17
N MET A 327 -12.65 3.70 21.74
CA MET A 327 -14.01 3.22 21.50
C MET A 327 -14.52 3.44 20.07
N LEU A 328 -13.80 4.19 19.22
CA LEU A 328 -14.15 4.38 17.80
C LEU A 328 -13.39 3.45 16.87
N GLY A 329 -12.55 2.54 17.36
CA GLY A 329 -11.75 1.71 16.45
C GLY A 329 -10.34 2.24 16.21
N ARG A 330 -10.00 3.45 16.65
CA ARG A 330 -8.76 4.12 16.25
C ARG A 330 -7.62 3.68 17.16
N ARG A 331 -6.47 3.32 16.59
CA ARG A 331 -5.31 2.89 17.37
C ARG A 331 -4.71 4.08 18.13
N VAL A 332 -4.68 4.00 19.45
CA VAL A 332 -4.19 5.09 20.32
C VAL A 332 -2.79 4.84 20.86
N THR A 333 -2.34 3.61 21.04
CA THR A 333 -0.94 3.32 21.40
C THR A 333 -0.36 2.17 20.60
N ARG A 334 0.97 2.16 20.50
CA ARG A 334 1.77 1.06 19.97
C ARG A 334 3.06 0.91 20.78
N THR A 335 3.43 -0.32 21.08
CA THR A 335 4.73 -0.68 21.69
C THR A 335 5.42 -1.72 20.80
N THR A 336 6.67 -1.46 20.40
CA THR A 336 7.48 -2.39 19.58
C THR A 336 8.23 -3.41 20.45
N PRO A 337 8.88 -4.44 19.88
CA PRO A 337 9.57 -5.46 20.66
C PRO A 337 10.72 -4.92 21.53
N SER A 338 11.35 -3.82 21.12
CA SER A 338 12.35 -3.14 21.96
C SER A 338 11.76 -2.31 23.10
N GLY A 339 10.44 -2.20 23.21
CA GLY A 339 9.76 -1.36 24.19
C GLY A 339 9.56 0.08 23.73
N ALA A 340 9.83 0.42 22.46
CA ALA A 340 9.60 1.76 21.96
C ALA A 340 8.09 2.04 21.84
N GLU A 341 7.63 3.07 22.54
CA GLU A 341 6.22 3.45 22.56
C GLU A 341 5.91 4.63 21.63
N SER A 342 4.74 4.60 21.03
CA SER A 342 4.10 5.75 20.41
C SER A 342 2.60 5.81 20.69
N ALA A 343 2.05 7.02 20.74
CA ALA A 343 0.65 7.27 21.03
C ALA A 343 0.04 8.32 20.10
N TRP A 344 -1.19 8.10 19.66
CA TRP A 344 -1.96 8.99 18.81
C TRP A 344 -3.18 9.54 19.54
N THR A 345 -3.45 10.82 19.32
CA THR A 345 -4.76 11.43 19.58
C THR A 345 -5.40 11.84 18.27
N TYR A 346 -6.72 12.06 18.28
CA TYR A 346 -7.51 12.34 17.09
C TYR A 346 -8.52 13.45 17.37
N ASP A 347 -8.86 14.23 16.35
CA ASP A 347 -9.95 15.22 16.40
C ASP A 347 -11.35 14.58 16.29
N ALA A 348 -12.41 15.41 16.24
CA ALA A 348 -13.78 14.93 16.23
C ALA A 348 -14.15 14.19 14.93
N ASP A 349 -13.46 14.49 13.82
CA ASP A 349 -13.59 13.80 12.53
C ASP A 349 -12.68 12.56 12.40
N GLY A 350 -11.88 12.26 13.43
CA GLY A 350 -10.98 11.11 13.43
C GLY A 350 -9.68 11.32 12.66
N ARG A 351 -9.31 12.57 12.39
CA ARG A 351 -8.00 12.91 11.82
C ARG A 351 -6.95 12.94 12.94
N PRO A 352 -5.71 12.48 12.69
CA PRO A 352 -4.64 12.52 13.68
C PRO A 352 -4.39 13.93 14.21
N ALA A 353 -4.46 14.16 15.52
CA ALA A 353 -4.26 15.48 16.12
C ALA A 353 -2.85 15.62 16.73
N VAL A 354 -2.38 14.60 17.46
CA VAL A 354 -1.04 14.55 18.06
C VAL A 354 -0.46 13.14 17.95
N LEU A 355 0.82 13.05 17.62
CA LEU A 355 1.67 11.88 17.81
C LEU A 355 2.65 12.16 18.95
N THR A 356 2.69 11.29 19.94
CA THR A 356 3.77 11.21 20.93
C THR A 356 4.64 10.01 20.59
N SER A 357 5.94 10.20 20.42
CA SER A 357 6.90 9.15 20.09
C SER A 357 8.09 9.27 21.06
N GLY A 358 8.11 8.41 22.07
CA GLY A 358 8.99 8.58 23.23
C GLY A 358 8.65 9.88 23.98
N THR A 359 9.64 10.74 24.20
CA THR A 359 9.47 12.05 24.84
C THR A 359 9.11 13.17 23.86
N ASN A 360 9.11 12.90 22.55
CA ASN A 360 8.87 13.89 21.51
C ASN A 360 7.40 13.92 21.10
N THR A 361 6.90 15.10 20.73
CA THR A 361 5.52 15.29 20.29
C THR A 361 5.45 16.00 18.94
N MET A 362 4.47 15.59 18.14
CA MET A 362 4.14 16.19 16.85
C MET A 362 2.65 16.49 16.79
N SER A 363 2.27 17.74 16.56
CA SER A 363 0.86 18.12 16.38
C SER A 363 0.52 18.42 14.93
N PHE A 364 -0.72 18.15 14.54
CA PHE A 364 -1.22 18.26 13.18
C PHE A 364 -2.40 19.23 13.14
N ALA A 365 -2.52 19.99 12.06
CA ALA A 365 -3.65 20.87 11.80
C ALA A 365 -4.14 20.71 10.36
N TYR A 366 -5.44 20.87 10.17
CA TYR A 366 -6.13 20.64 8.91
C TYR A 366 -6.89 21.89 8.45
N ASP A 367 -7.09 22.02 7.14
CA ASP A 367 -8.08 22.96 6.61
C ASP A 367 -9.50 22.38 6.70
N ALA A 368 -10.50 23.18 6.30
CA ALA A 368 -11.91 22.76 6.31
C ALA A 368 -12.19 21.54 5.43
N ALA A 369 -11.35 21.28 4.40
CA ALA A 369 -11.46 20.10 3.54
C ALA A 369 -10.72 18.87 4.11
N GLY A 370 -10.20 18.96 5.33
CA GLY A 370 -9.51 17.87 6.02
C GLY A 370 -8.08 17.62 5.55
N ARG A 371 -7.45 18.57 4.83
CA ARG A 371 -6.08 18.43 4.32
C ARG A 371 -5.08 18.95 5.34
N GLU A 372 -3.99 18.22 5.59
CA GLU A 372 -2.93 18.62 6.53
C GLU A 372 -2.30 19.93 6.05
N ILE A 373 -2.42 21.02 6.81
CA ILE A 373 -1.82 22.33 6.49
C ILE A 373 -0.61 22.64 7.36
N ARG A 374 -0.48 21.98 8.51
CA ARG A 374 0.64 22.17 9.42
C ARG A 374 0.93 20.92 10.23
N ARG A 375 2.21 20.62 10.37
CA ARG A 375 2.78 19.69 11.34
C ARG A 375 3.83 20.38 12.17
N GLN A 376 3.74 20.29 13.48
CA GLN A 376 4.65 20.98 14.40
C GLN A 376 5.39 19.95 15.25
N LEU A 377 6.72 19.96 15.23
CA LEU A 377 7.59 19.14 16.08
C LEU A 377 8.00 19.95 17.31
N GLY A 378 7.34 19.71 18.45
CA GLY A 378 7.54 20.48 19.68
C GLY A 378 7.53 22.00 19.43
N ALA A 379 8.46 22.72 20.06
CA ALA A 379 8.65 24.15 19.84
C ALA A 379 9.64 24.50 18.69
N GLY A 380 10.27 23.51 18.06
CA GLY A 380 11.41 23.71 17.16
C GLY A 380 11.01 23.84 15.69
N ALA A 381 10.72 22.71 15.03
CA ALA A 381 10.47 22.65 13.58
C ALA A 381 8.99 22.59 13.22
N THR A 382 8.61 23.27 12.13
CA THR A 382 7.26 23.26 11.56
C THR A 382 7.32 22.86 10.09
N ILE A 383 6.43 21.97 9.67
CA ILE A 383 6.16 21.66 8.26
C ILE A 383 4.81 22.28 7.91
N ALA A 384 4.81 23.34 7.11
CA ALA A 384 3.60 23.94 6.56
C ALA A 384 3.33 23.37 5.16
N GLN A 385 2.05 23.13 4.84
CA GLN A 385 1.62 22.55 3.57
C GLN A 385 0.52 23.40 2.93
N GLY A 386 0.62 23.61 1.63
CA GLY A 386 -0.39 24.28 0.81
C GLY A 386 -0.97 23.34 -0.22
N TRP A 387 -2.23 23.52 -0.57
CA TRP A 387 -2.99 22.65 -1.47
C TRP A 387 -3.60 23.46 -2.61
N ASP A 388 -3.67 22.87 -3.80
CA ASP A 388 -4.39 23.49 -4.92
C ASP A 388 -5.91 23.23 -4.86
N ALA A 389 -6.63 23.78 -5.84
CA ALA A 389 -8.08 23.63 -5.93
C ALA A 389 -8.53 22.16 -6.08
N ASN A 390 -7.69 21.29 -6.62
CA ASN A 390 -7.96 19.87 -6.83
C ASN A 390 -7.44 18.99 -5.68
N HIS A 391 -7.15 19.58 -4.51
CA HIS A 391 -6.64 18.87 -3.33
C HIS A 391 -5.30 18.17 -3.54
N ARG A 392 -4.46 18.66 -4.47
CA ARG A 392 -3.07 18.19 -4.63
C ARG A 392 -2.14 19.08 -3.83
N LEU A 393 -1.07 18.49 -3.27
CA LEU A 393 -0.07 19.25 -2.51
C LEU A 393 0.63 20.22 -3.44
N ALA A 394 0.48 21.52 -3.21
CA ALA A 394 1.06 22.59 -4.01
C ALA A 394 2.35 23.14 -3.39
N SER A 395 2.48 23.10 -2.06
CA SER A 395 3.70 23.52 -1.38
C SER A 395 3.96 22.76 -0.09
N GLN A 396 5.23 22.67 0.29
CA GLN A 396 5.70 22.12 1.56
C GLN A 396 6.89 22.97 2.03
N THR A 397 6.78 23.60 3.18
CA THR A 397 7.83 24.45 3.76
C THR A 397 8.19 23.94 5.15
N VAL A 398 9.47 23.66 5.37
CA VAL A 398 10.02 23.32 6.68
C VAL A 398 10.70 24.58 7.24
N THR A 399 10.24 25.05 8.38
CA THR A 399 10.88 26.14 9.13
C THR A 399 11.34 25.65 10.48
N ALA A 400 12.40 26.25 11.01
CA ALA A 400 12.93 25.94 12.33
C ALA A 400 13.18 27.20 13.14
N VAL A 401 12.92 27.12 14.45
CA VAL A 401 13.37 28.08 15.45
C VAL A 401 14.32 27.35 16.38
N ASP A 402 15.47 27.96 16.67
CA ASP A 402 16.41 27.42 17.65
C ASP A 402 15.73 27.36 19.03
N PRO A 403 15.53 26.16 19.61
CA PRO A 403 14.84 26.03 20.90
C PRO A 403 15.60 26.70 22.05
N HIS A 404 16.91 26.92 21.93
CA HIS A 404 17.72 27.67 22.90
C HIS A 404 17.68 29.19 22.67
N ARG A 405 17.09 29.64 21.56
CA ARG A 405 16.83 31.05 21.25
C ARG A 405 15.39 31.21 20.75
N PRO A 406 14.38 31.07 21.63
CA PRO A 406 12.96 31.08 21.24
C PRO A 406 12.48 32.40 20.61
N ASN A 407 13.22 33.51 20.80
CA ASN A 407 12.98 34.80 20.13
C ASN A 407 13.79 34.98 18.83
N GLY A 408 14.50 33.95 18.38
CA GLY A 408 15.20 33.94 17.10
C GLY A 408 14.21 33.96 15.94
N ALA A 409 14.55 34.65 14.86
CA ALA A 409 13.76 34.60 13.64
C ALA A 409 13.73 33.16 13.10
N ALA A 410 12.53 32.67 12.76
CA ALA A 410 12.39 31.36 12.12
C ALA A 410 13.18 31.34 10.80
N ARG A 411 13.98 30.28 10.61
CA ARG A 411 14.73 30.05 9.37
C ARG A 411 14.00 29.04 8.49
N VAL A 412 14.00 29.25 7.18
CA VAL A 412 13.55 28.25 6.22
C VAL A 412 14.63 27.18 6.09
N VAL A 413 14.28 25.94 6.40
CA VAL A 413 15.16 24.77 6.34
C VAL A 413 15.06 24.11 4.95
N GLN A 414 13.84 23.98 4.45
CA GLN A 414 13.52 23.38 3.16
C GLN A 414 12.21 23.97 2.64
N GLN A 415 12.08 24.11 1.33
CA GLN A 415 10.84 24.51 0.67
C GLN A 415 10.70 23.77 -0.65
N ARG A 416 9.49 23.26 -0.91
CA ARG A 416 9.09 22.66 -2.18
C ARG A 416 7.82 23.31 -2.69
N ALA A 417 7.80 23.66 -3.97
CA ALA A 417 6.57 23.99 -4.69
C ALA A 417 6.35 22.98 -5.82
N TYR A 418 5.13 22.46 -5.92
CA TYR A 418 4.73 21.46 -6.91
C TYR A 418 3.81 22.12 -7.93
N ARG A 419 4.09 21.88 -9.22
CA ARG A 419 3.22 22.30 -10.32
C ARG A 419 2.74 21.08 -11.07
N TYR A 420 1.49 21.12 -11.50
CA TYR A 420 0.84 20.03 -12.20
C TYR A 420 0.31 20.46 -13.56
N HIS A 421 0.21 19.51 -14.47
CA HIS A 421 -0.58 19.60 -15.68
C HIS A 421 -2.08 19.50 -15.33
N GLN A 422 -2.94 19.92 -16.27
CA GLN A 422 -4.42 19.84 -16.12
C GLN A 422 -4.93 18.40 -16.02
N ASP A 423 -4.20 17.43 -16.58
CA ASP A 423 -4.50 15.99 -16.50
C ASP A 423 -4.01 15.33 -15.20
N GLY A 424 -3.51 16.11 -14.24
CA GLY A 424 -3.11 15.59 -12.93
C GLY A 424 -1.60 15.39 -12.78
N TYR A 425 -0.86 15.18 -13.87
CA TYR A 425 0.54 14.78 -13.79
C TYR A 425 1.44 15.91 -13.26
N LEU A 426 2.49 15.54 -12.53
CA LEU A 426 3.48 16.46 -12.02
C LEU A 426 4.30 17.06 -13.18
N ALA A 427 4.30 18.39 -13.29
CA ALA A 427 5.01 19.15 -14.32
C ALA A 427 6.37 19.67 -13.83
N ALA A 428 6.45 20.11 -12.58
CA ALA A 428 7.69 20.63 -12.01
C ALA A 428 7.71 20.58 -10.48
N ILE A 429 8.93 20.58 -9.93
CA ILE A 429 9.20 20.82 -8.51
C ILE A 429 10.27 21.90 -8.40
N ASP A 430 9.96 22.99 -7.72
CA ASP A 430 10.98 23.93 -7.24
C ASP A 430 11.38 23.51 -5.83
N ASP A 431 12.62 23.08 -5.64
CA ASP A 431 13.15 22.60 -4.35
C ASP A 431 14.27 23.54 -3.89
N HIS A 432 14.14 24.11 -2.69
CA HIS A 432 15.12 25.06 -2.16
C HIS A 432 16.51 24.44 -2.01
N LEU A 433 16.58 23.17 -1.58
CA LEU A 433 17.84 22.50 -1.33
C LEU A 433 18.39 21.74 -2.56
N ALA A 434 17.55 21.28 -3.51
CA ALA A 434 17.98 20.51 -4.70
C ALA A 434 17.93 21.30 -6.02
N GLY A 435 17.35 22.50 -6.00
CA GLY A 435 17.05 23.27 -7.20
C GLY A 435 15.79 22.79 -7.92
N SER A 436 15.33 23.61 -8.87
CA SER A 436 14.16 23.31 -9.69
C SER A 436 14.40 22.16 -10.66
N ARG A 437 13.34 21.37 -10.89
CA ARG A 437 13.30 20.32 -11.91
C ARG A 437 11.94 20.27 -12.60
N HIS A 438 11.97 19.95 -13.90
CA HIS A 438 10.79 19.80 -14.75
C HIS A 438 10.69 18.37 -15.28
N PHE A 439 9.46 17.90 -15.48
CA PHE A 439 9.17 16.56 -15.97
C PHE A 439 8.58 16.64 -17.37
N ASP A 440 9.19 15.93 -18.30
CA ASP A 440 8.63 15.73 -19.63
C ASP A 440 7.89 14.41 -19.67
N LEU A 441 6.73 14.42 -20.30
CA LEU A 441 5.86 13.25 -20.42
C LEU A 441 5.60 12.94 -21.89
N ASP A 442 5.49 11.66 -22.22
CA ASP A 442 4.91 11.25 -23.50
C ASP A 442 3.37 11.29 -23.49
N ALA A 443 2.75 10.89 -24.61
CA ALA A 443 1.30 10.87 -24.75
C ALA A 443 0.60 9.94 -23.73
N ALA A 444 1.27 8.89 -23.24
CA ALA A 444 0.76 7.99 -22.21
C ALA A 444 1.01 8.50 -20.77
N GLY A 445 1.65 9.67 -20.60
CA GLY A 445 1.99 10.21 -19.29
C GLY A 445 3.23 9.57 -18.66
N ARG A 446 4.08 8.88 -19.42
CA ARG A 446 5.34 8.31 -18.93
C ARG A 446 6.44 9.37 -18.96
N ILE A 447 7.28 9.41 -17.94
CA ILE A 447 8.37 10.40 -17.82
C ILE A 447 9.47 10.09 -18.83
N THR A 448 9.66 10.94 -19.84
CA THR A 448 10.73 10.81 -20.83
C THR A 448 11.98 11.60 -20.47
N ALA A 449 11.85 12.65 -19.65
CA ALA A 449 13.00 13.36 -19.11
C ALA A 449 12.69 14.03 -17.77
N VAL A 450 13.74 14.18 -16.96
CA VAL A 450 13.74 15.09 -15.81
C VAL A 450 14.85 16.11 -16.03
N ARG A 451 14.51 17.39 -16.13
CA ARG A 451 15.48 18.47 -16.37
C ARG A 451 15.66 19.32 -15.13
N GLY A 452 16.85 19.27 -14.54
CA GLY A 452 17.25 20.17 -13.45
C GLY A 452 18.33 21.16 -13.89
N GLN A 453 18.79 22.00 -12.97
CA GLN A 453 19.87 22.95 -13.27
C GLN A 453 21.21 22.23 -13.48
N GLY A 454 21.68 22.21 -14.74
CA GLY A 454 22.97 21.61 -15.11
C GLY A 454 22.99 20.09 -15.13
N TRP A 455 21.83 19.42 -15.08
CA TRP A 455 21.74 17.96 -15.13
C TRP A 455 20.43 17.50 -15.76
N THR A 456 20.42 16.29 -16.32
CA THR A 456 19.22 15.72 -16.95
C THR A 456 19.17 14.21 -16.77
N GLU A 457 17.97 13.68 -16.55
CA GLU A 457 17.63 12.28 -16.75
C GLU A 457 16.87 12.12 -18.07
N GLN A 458 17.10 11.05 -18.81
CA GLN A 458 16.34 10.73 -20.04
C GLN A 458 15.95 9.25 -20.06
N TYR A 459 14.72 8.99 -20.50
CA TYR A 459 14.14 7.66 -20.60
C TYR A 459 13.41 7.50 -21.94
N ALA A 460 13.62 6.35 -22.58
CA ALA A 460 12.86 5.95 -23.76
C ALA A 460 12.04 4.69 -23.44
N TYR A 461 10.91 4.53 -24.12
CA TYR A 461 10.00 3.41 -23.90
C TYR A 461 9.69 2.68 -25.21
N ASP A 462 9.42 1.39 -25.13
CA ASP A 462 8.73 0.67 -26.21
C ASP A 462 7.20 0.84 -26.12
N ALA A 463 6.48 0.32 -27.11
CA ALA A 463 5.02 0.38 -27.16
C ALA A 463 4.32 -0.38 -26.01
N ALA A 464 5.01 -1.28 -25.31
CA ALA A 464 4.49 -1.97 -24.12
C ALA A 464 4.82 -1.21 -22.82
N GLY A 465 5.52 -0.08 -22.90
CA GLY A 465 5.92 0.73 -21.75
C GLY A 465 7.17 0.22 -21.02
N ASN A 466 7.93 -0.72 -21.60
CA ASN A 466 9.22 -1.08 -21.04
C ASN A 466 10.22 0.02 -21.35
N ILE A 467 11.04 0.40 -20.38
CA ILE A 467 12.09 1.40 -20.60
C ILE A 467 13.19 0.79 -21.45
N THR A 468 13.44 1.30 -22.65
CA THR A 468 14.45 0.82 -23.60
C THR A 468 15.78 1.56 -23.51
N HIS A 469 15.80 2.71 -22.83
CA HIS A 469 17.00 3.49 -22.59
C HIS A 469 16.86 4.30 -21.31
N GLY A 470 17.95 4.46 -20.54
CA GLY A 470 17.96 5.32 -19.36
C GLY A 470 19.31 5.98 -19.15
N THR A 471 19.34 7.29 -18.99
CA THR A 471 20.55 8.06 -18.63
C THR A 471 20.25 9.02 -17.50
N TRP A 472 21.24 9.27 -16.64
CA TRP A 472 21.12 10.16 -15.49
C TRP A 472 22.50 10.66 -15.07
N PRO A 473 22.58 11.70 -14.20
CA PRO A 473 23.86 12.25 -13.77
C PRO A 473 24.67 11.19 -13.01
N ALA A 474 25.86 10.85 -13.52
CA ALA A 474 26.81 10.01 -12.78
C ALA A 474 27.64 10.90 -11.84
N ALA A 475 27.80 10.49 -10.59
CA ALA A 475 28.70 11.19 -9.68
C ALA A 475 30.17 10.83 -9.99
N PRO A 476 31.13 11.77 -9.82
CA PRO A 476 32.54 11.50 -10.09
C PRO A 476 33.15 10.35 -9.25
N ASP A 477 32.55 10.05 -8.10
CA ASP A 477 32.95 8.98 -7.18
C ASP A 477 32.37 7.59 -7.55
N GLY A 478 31.62 7.50 -8.65
CA GLY A 478 30.96 6.26 -9.08
C GLY A 478 29.61 5.99 -8.42
N ALA A 479 29.08 6.92 -7.61
CA ALA A 479 27.70 6.85 -7.14
C ALA A 479 26.70 7.01 -8.33
N GLY A 480 25.48 6.50 -8.15
CA GLY A 480 24.47 6.48 -9.21
C GLY A 480 24.47 5.23 -10.10
N ASN A 481 25.34 4.23 -9.88
CA ASN A 481 25.40 3.01 -10.70
C ASN A 481 25.48 3.30 -12.22
N PRO A 482 26.52 4.04 -12.68
CA PRO A 482 26.62 4.48 -14.08
C PRO A 482 26.65 3.33 -15.09
N GLU A 483 27.05 2.14 -14.69
CA GLU A 483 27.05 0.92 -15.50
C GLU A 483 25.65 0.43 -15.86
N ALA A 484 24.58 0.89 -15.20
CA ALA A 484 23.21 0.58 -15.60
C ALA A 484 22.65 1.57 -16.65
N GLN A 485 23.38 2.65 -16.96
CA GLN A 485 22.95 3.64 -17.95
C GLN A 485 23.12 3.13 -19.38
N GLY A 486 22.29 3.64 -20.29
CA GLY A 486 22.32 3.36 -21.71
C GLY A 486 21.16 2.47 -22.16
N PRO A 487 21.32 1.72 -23.28
CA PRO A 487 20.26 0.90 -23.85
C PRO A 487 19.92 -0.29 -22.94
N ARG A 488 18.66 -0.74 -23.05
CA ARG A 488 18.13 -1.91 -22.36
C ARG A 488 17.65 -2.94 -23.36
N GLU A 489 17.99 -4.18 -23.13
CA GLU A 489 17.65 -5.30 -24.01
C GLU A 489 16.71 -6.24 -23.28
N TYR A 490 15.67 -6.68 -23.98
CA TYR A 490 14.61 -7.54 -23.46
C TYR A 490 14.51 -8.82 -24.30
N ALA A 491 14.13 -9.91 -23.64
CA ALA A 491 13.61 -11.11 -24.29
C ALA A 491 12.13 -11.24 -23.87
N GLY A 492 11.21 -10.95 -24.79
CA GLY A 492 9.81 -10.71 -24.43
C GLY A 492 9.71 -9.43 -23.59
N THR A 493 9.18 -9.55 -22.38
CA THR A 493 9.12 -8.47 -21.37
C THR A 493 10.17 -8.61 -20.26
N VAL A 494 11.03 -9.64 -20.30
CA VAL A 494 12.10 -9.84 -19.31
C VAL A 494 13.38 -9.12 -19.71
N MET A 495 13.87 -8.24 -18.84
CA MET A 495 15.13 -7.52 -19.06
C MET A 495 16.33 -8.47 -19.01
N ARG A 496 17.23 -8.38 -20.00
CA ARG A 496 18.47 -9.17 -20.09
C ARG A 496 19.71 -8.30 -19.91
N ARG A 497 19.63 -7.02 -20.26
CA ARG A 497 20.74 -6.07 -20.14
C ARG A 497 20.22 -4.67 -19.89
N ALA A 498 20.94 -3.91 -19.06
CA ALA A 498 20.82 -2.46 -18.92
C ALA A 498 22.24 -1.88 -18.87
N GLY A 499 22.63 -1.13 -19.90
CA GLY A 499 23.99 -0.61 -20.01
C GLY A 499 25.04 -1.72 -20.02
N ASN A 500 25.98 -1.67 -19.09
CA ASN A 500 27.02 -2.67 -18.81
C ASN A 500 26.61 -3.69 -17.74
N THR A 501 25.34 -3.73 -17.34
CA THR A 501 24.79 -4.72 -16.41
C THR A 501 23.98 -5.76 -17.16
N THR A 502 24.21 -7.04 -16.86
CA THR A 502 23.52 -8.18 -17.47
C THR A 502 22.78 -9.00 -16.43
N TYR A 503 21.65 -9.57 -16.82
CA TYR A 503 20.72 -10.25 -15.92
C TYR A 503 20.38 -11.65 -16.45
N ARG A 504 20.40 -12.64 -15.56
CA ARG A 504 19.86 -13.99 -15.84
C ARG A 504 18.68 -14.26 -14.95
N HIS A 505 17.68 -14.91 -15.53
CA HIS A 505 16.43 -15.27 -14.86
C HIS A 505 16.20 -16.77 -14.99
N ASP A 506 15.58 -17.38 -13.98
CA ASP A 506 15.10 -18.75 -14.07
C ASP A 506 13.79 -18.85 -14.89
N ALA A 507 13.24 -20.06 -15.00
CA ALA A 507 11.99 -20.29 -15.74
C ALA A 507 10.74 -19.71 -15.05
N GLN A 508 10.83 -19.35 -13.76
CA GLN A 508 9.80 -18.57 -13.06
C GLN A 508 9.93 -17.06 -13.34
N GLY A 509 10.99 -16.63 -14.03
CA GLY A 509 11.25 -15.22 -14.33
C GLY A 509 11.87 -14.47 -13.15
N ARG A 510 12.48 -15.15 -12.18
CA ARG A 510 13.18 -14.53 -11.06
C ARG A 510 14.64 -14.30 -11.41
N MET A 511 15.18 -13.13 -11.09
CA MET A 511 16.60 -12.84 -11.28
C MET A 511 17.46 -13.78 -10.43
N VAL A 512 18.27 -14.64 -11.07
CA VAL A 512 19.19 -15.57 -10.40
C VAL A 512 20.65 -15.10 -10.47
N GLN A 513 20.97 -14.20 -11.39
CA GLN A 513 22.31 -13.62 -11.49
C GLN A 513 22.24 -12.19 -12.03
N ARG A 514 23.05 -11.31 -11.46
CA ARG A 514 23.33 -9.97 -11.99
C ARG A 514 24.83 -9.79 -12.11
N THR A 515 25.30 -9.36 -13.28
CA THR A 515 26.72 -9.08 -13.50
C THR A 515 26.89 -7.66 -14.02
N ARG A 516 27.54 -6.81 -13.22
CA ARG A 516 27.92 -5.44 -13.57
C ARG A 516 29.37 -5.43 -14.04
N ARG A 517 29.63 -4.87 -15.21
CA ARG A 517 30.99 -4.68 -15.73
C ARG A 517 31.40 -3.22 -15.57
N THR A 518 32.37 -2.96 -14.71
CA THR A 518 32.91 -1.61 -14.49
C THR A 518 33.66 -1.09 -15.71
N LEU A 519 33.92 0.21 -15.77
CA LEU A 519 34.72 0.83 -16.83
C LEU A 519 36.16 0.26 -16.91
N SER A 520 36.72 -0.17 -15.78
CA SER A 520 38.04 -0.85 -15.73
C SER A 520 38.00 -2.30 -16.24
N GLY A 521 36.82 -2.82 -16.62
CA GLY A 521 36.63 -4.17 -17.09
C GLY A 521 36.43 -5.22 -15.98
N ARG A 522 36.50 -4.83 -14.71
CA ARG A 522 36.21 -5.72 -13.57
C ARG A 522 34.74 -6.14 -13.61
N GLN A 523 34.49 -7.42 -13.37
CA GLN A 523 33.13 -7.95 -13.23
C GLN A 523 32.77 -8.04 -11.75
N GLN A 524 31.59 -7.55 -11.42
CA GLN A 524 30.95 -7.70 -10.12
C GLN A 524 29.70 -8.55 -10.33
N THR A 525 29.67 -9.75 -9.73
CA THR A 525 28.58 -10.71 -9.92
C THR A 525 27.86 -10.99 -8.61
N TRP A 526 26.54 -10.85 -8.63
CA TRP A 526 25.63 -11.29 -7.59
C TRP A 526 24.92 -12.56 -8.06
N THR A 527 24.73 -13.51 -7.15
CA THR A 527 23.91 -14.71 -7.38
C THR A 527 22.79 -14.76 -6.36
N PHE A 528 21.56 -15.03 -6.81
CA PHE A 528 20.34 -14.95 -6.01
C PHE A 528 19.66 -16.32 -5.97
N THR A 529 19.21 -16.74 -4.79
CA THR A 529 18.52 -18.02 -4.56
C THR A 529 17.11 -17.76 -4.06
N TRP A 530 16.12 -18.43 -4.67
CA TRP A 530 14.70 -18.22 -4.40
C TRP A 530 14.01 -19.53 -4.00
N ASN A 531 13.04 -19.45 -3.08
CA ASN A 531 12.19 -20.60 -2.72
C ASN A 531 10.95 -20.70 -3.63
N ALA A 532 10.12 -21.73 -3.46
CA ALA A 532 8.92 -21.97 -4.27
C ALA A 532 7.83 -20.89 -4.13
N GLU A 533 7.96 -20.01 -3.14
CA GLU A 533 7.04 -18.91 -2.85
C GLU A 533 7.54 -17.55 -3.38
N ASP A 534 8.57 -17.57 -4.23
CA ASP A 534 9.19 -16.38 -4.81
C ASP A 534 9.73 -15.41 -3.74
N GLN A 535 10.31 -15.98 -2.68
CA GLN A 535 11.07 -15.27 -1.64
C GLN A 535 12.57 -15.45 -1.87
N LEU A 536 13.33 -14.37 -1.79
CA LEU A 536 14.79 -14.40 -1.89
C LEU A 536 15.35 -14.97 -0.59
N VAL A 537 15.92 -16.17 -0.61
CA VAL A 537 16.41 -16.85 0.60
C VAL A 537 17.92 -16.74 0.78
N ALA A 538 18.67 -16.46 -0.29
CA ALA A 538 20.10 -16.19 -0.18
C ALA A 538 20.64 -15.31 -1.34
N VAL A 539 21.70 -14.56 -1.04
CA VAL A 539 22.52 -13.83 -2.02
C VAL A 539 24.01 -14.05 -1.76
N SER A 540 24.77 -14.27 -2.83
CA SER A 540 26.23 -14.15 -2.81
C SER A 540 26.66 -12.87 -3.52
N THR A 541 27.45 -12.05 -2.86
CA THR A 541 27.89 -10.73 -3.34
C THR A 541 29.27 -10.78 -4.02
N PRO A 542 29.64 -9.77 -4.84
CA PRO A 542 30.90 -9.78 -5.59
C PRO A 542 32.18 -9.79 -4.76
N ASP A 543 32.10 -9.37 -3.50
CA ASP A 543 33.18 -9.38 -2.51
C ASP A 543 33.32 -10.73 -1.78
N GLY A 544 32.50 -11.72 -2.13
CA GLY A 544 32.51 -13.06 -1.54
C GLY A 544 31.60 -13.24 -0.34
N ALA A 545 30.94 -12.18 0.15
CA ALA A 545 29.98 -12.31 1.25
C ALA A 545 28.75 -13.13 0.83
N ARG A 546 28.17 -13.84 1.80
CA ARG A 546 26.91 -14.55 1.65
C ARG A 546 25.90 -14.04 2.66
N TRP A 547 24.69 -13.78 2.17
CA TRP A 547 23.55 -13.35 2.96
C TRP A 547 22.42 -14.37 2.86
N THR A 548 21.71 -14.60 3.96
CA THR A 548 20.49 -15.43 4.03
C THR A 548 19.34 -14.64 4.64
N TYR A 549 18.11 -14.98 4.25
CA TYR A 549 16.91 -14.24 4.64
C TYR A 549 15.84 -15.20 5.19
N ALA A 550 15.18 -14.79 6.27
CA ALA A 550 14.11 -15.55 6.91
C ALA A 550 12.79 -14.77 6.82
N TYR A 551 11.67 -15.50 6.71
CA TYR A 551 10.34 -14.94 6.53
C TYR A 551 9.34 -15.55 7.51
N ASP A 552 8.35 -14.77 7.90
CA ASP A 552 7.20 -15.29 8.63
C ASP A 552 6.25 -16.08 7.72
N PRO A 553 5.27 -16.82 8.29
CA PRO A 553 4.34 -17.66 7.53
C PRO A 553 3.45 -16.94 6.51
N ILE A 554 3.30 -15.61 6.64
CA ILE A 554 2.55 -14.76 5.71
C ILE A 554 3.46 -14.06 4.68
N GLY A 555 4.76 -14.24 4.79
CA GLY A 555 5.76 -13.93 3.79
C GLY A 555 6.53 -12.63 4.00
N ARG A 556 6.47 -12.01 5.19
CA ARG A 556 7.24 -10.82 5.55
C ARG A 556 8.64 -11.23 6.00
N ARG A 557 9.67 -10.55 5.51
CA ARG A 557 11.05 -10.77 5.94
C ARG A 557 11.23 -10.37 7.40
N ILE A 558 11.61 -11.31 8.25
CA ILE A 558 11.81 -11.10 9.69
C ILE A 558 13.29 -11.05 10.09
N ALA A 559 14.18 -11.53 9.23
CA ALA A 559 15.62 -11.40 9.46
C ALA A 559 16.43 -11.42 8.16
N LYS A 560 17.62 -10.82 8.23
CA LYS A 560 18.73 -11.08 7.30
C LYS A 560 20.02 -11.34 8.06
N HIS A 561 20.81 -12.28 7.57
CA HIS A 561 22.06 -12.70 8.20
C HIS A 561 23.18 -12.67 7.18
N ARG A 562 24.31 -12.08 7.53
CA ARG A 562 25.57 -12.32 6.83
C ARG A 562 26.22 -13.55 7.46
N VAL A 563 26.59 -14.52 6.64
CA VAL A 563 27.17 -15.78 7.09
C VAL A 563 28.63 -15.94 6.64
N SER A 564 29.43 -16.65 7.44
CA SER A 564 30.78 -17.07 7.10
C SER A 564 30.77 -18.24 6.09
N ASP A 565 31.95 -18.64 5.63
CA ASP A 565 32.12 -19.83 4.79
C ASP A 565 31.70 -21.13 5.52
N SER A 566 31.82 -21.16 6.86
CA SER A 566 31.33 -22.23 7.73
C SER A 566 29.82 -22.14 8.02
N CYS A 567 29.11 -21.17 7.43
CA CYS A 567 27.68 -20.89 7.64
C CYS A 567 27.32 -20.37 9.04
N ASP A 568 28.29 -19.84 9.79
CA ASP A 568 28.04 -19.17 11.06
C ASP A 568 27.54 -17.74 10.82
N VAL A 569 26.58 -17.27 11.62
CA VAL A 569 26.06 -15.89 11.52
C VAL A 569 27.12 -14.91 12.05
N VAL A 570 27.60 -14.02 11.16
CA VAL A 570 28.58 -12.97 11.46
C VAL A 570 27.89 -11.64 11.76
N GLU A 571 26.76 -11.38 11.10
CA GLU A 571 25.95 -10.17 11.28
C GLU A 571 24.47 -10.54 11.20
N SER A 572 23.64 -9.92 12.02
CA SER A 572 22.20 -10.18 12.06
C SER A 572 21.41 -8.88 12.14
N VAL A 573 20.44 -8.74 11.23
CA VAL A 573 19.40 -7.71 11.30
C VAL A 573 18.04 -8.40 11.43
N ARG A 574 17.28 -8.04 12.47
CA ARG A 574 15.92 -8.56 12.71
C ARG A 574 14.90 -7.46 12.47
N PHE A 575 13.74 -7.82 11.97
CA PHE A 575 12.66 -6.91 11.59
C PHE A 575 11.38 -7.25 12.35
N ALA A 576 10.74 -6.22 12.91
CA ALA A 576 9.39 -6.34 13.46
C ALA A 576 8.40 -5.54 12.60
N TRP A 577 7.25 -6.14 12.33
CA TRP A 577 6.22 -5.59 11.47
C TRP A 577 5.00 -5.18 12.28
N ASP A 578 4.35 -4.11 11.82
CA ASP A 578 3.05 -3.65 12.25
C ASP A 578 2.13 -3.73 11.03
N GLY A 579 1.42 -4.85 10.90
CA GLY A 579 0.72 -5.21 9.67
C GLY A 579 1.69 -5.29 8.48
N ALA A 580 1.52 -4.40 7.50
CA ALA A 580 2.38 -4.31 6.32
C ALA A 580 3.52 -3.28 6.46
N THR A 581 3.58 -2.50 7.54
CA THR A 581 4.62 -1.49 7.77
C THR A 581 5.75 -2.02 8.65
N LEU A 582 6.98 -1.62 8.36
CA LEU A 582 8.15 -2.01 9.16
C LEU A 582 8.22 -1.13 10.42
N ALA A 583 7.92 -1.69 11.59
CA ALA A 583 7.88 -0.94 12.84
C ALA A 583 9.27 -0.76 13.47
N GLU A 584 10.12 -1.77 13.36
CA GLU A 584 11.43 -1.81 14.01
C GLU A 584 12.43 -2.63 13.18
N GLN A 585 13.69 -2.19 13.18
CA GLN A 585 14.84 -3.06 12.92
C GLN A 585 15.72 -3.11 14.18
N ALA A 586 16.34 -4.27 14.42
CA ALA A 586 17.38 -4.44 15.41
C ALA A 586 18.62 -5.07 14.76
N VAL A 587 19.75 -4.38 14.87
CA VAL A 587 21.06 -4.83 14.40
C VAL A 587 21.86 -5.29 15.61
N ASN A 588 22.32 -6.54 15.57
CA ASN A 588 23.25 -7.04 16.59
C ASN A 588 24.67 -6.91 16.04
N GLY A 589 25.47 -6.05 16.67
CA GLY A 589 26.88 -5.85 16.35
C GLY A 589 27.75 -7.05 16.78
N THR A 590 28.93 -7.17 16.20
CA THR A 590 29.92 -8.21 16.55
C THR A 590 30.51 -8.04 17.95
N ASP A 591 30.34 -6.86 18.54
CA ASP A 591 30.76 -6.46 19.89
C ASP A 591 29.67 -6.70 20.96
N GLY A 592 28.51 -7.23 20.56
CA GLY A 592 27.36 -7.46 21.43
C GLY A 592 26.45 -6.23 21.62
N ALA A 593 26.80 -5.06 21.06
CA ALA A 593 25.91 -3.90 21.08
C ALA A 593 24.67 -4.17 20.22
N ARG A 594 23.51 -3.70 20.67
CA ARG A 594 22.25 -3.80 19.93
C ARG A 594 21.74 -2.43 19.54
N ASP A 595 21.82 -2.12 18.25
CA ASP A 595 21.26 -0.89 17.67
C ASP A 595 19.84 -1.15 17.20
N VAL A 596 18.91 -0.29 17.62
CA VAL A 596 17.50 -0.38 17.28
C VAL A 596 17.07 0.89 16.56
N THR A 597 16.42 0.73 15.42
CA THR A 597 15.72 1.82 14.72
C THR A 597 14.23 1.53 14.69
N THR A 598 13.41 2.51 15.08
CA THR A 598 11.94 2.41 15.01
C THR A 598 11.34 3.51 14.16
N TRP A 599 10.20 3.21 13.53
CA TRP A 599 9.50 4.14 12.65
C TRP A 599 8.02 4.22 12.98
N ASP A 600 7.50 5.44 13.14
CA ASP A 600 6.05 5.69 13.16
C ASP A 600 5.56 6.11 11.77
N PHE A 601 4.40 5.61 11.37
CA PHE A 601 3.75 5.92 10.09
C PHE A 601 2.45 6.67 10.32
N ALA A 602 2.04 7.49 9.35
CA ALA A 602 0.71 8.07 9.35
C ALA A 602 -0.33 6.93 9.35
N PRO A 603 -1.37 6.98 10.21
CA PRO A 603 -2.34 5.90 10.32
C PRO A 603 -2.93 5.47 8.98
N GLY A 604 -2.96 4.15 8.72
CA GLY A 604 -3.49 3.58 7.48
C GLY A 604 -2.70 3.94 6.22
N SER A 605 -1.40 4.25 6.34
CA SER A 605 -0.55 4.63 5.22
C SER A 605 0.87 4.05 5.33
N PHE A 606 1.62 4.10 4.23
CA PHE A 606 3.06 3.83 4.20
C PHE A 606 3.92 5.10 4.30
N ARG A 607 3.33 6.26 4.64
CA ARG A 607 4.07 7.52 4.77
C ARG A 607 4.71 7.57 6.17
N PRO A 608 6.04 7.47 6.29
CA PRO A 608 6.69 7.52 7.58
C PRO A 608 6.68 8.96 8.13
N ILE A 609 6.61 9.09 9.45
CA ILE A 609 6.50 10.36 10.19
C ILE A 609 7.72 10.59 11.05
N THR A 610 8.25 9.54 11.69
CA THR A 610 9.41 9.61 12.58
C THR A 610 10.39 8.48 12.31
N GLN A 611 11.65 8.72 12.64
CA GLN A 611 12.68 7.69 12.85
C GLN A 611 13.32 7.94 14.21
N ARG A 612 13.48 6.89 15.01
CA ARG A 612 14.22 6.94 16.28
C ARG A 612 15.31 5.89 16.30
N GLU A 613 16.47 6.27 16.83
CA GLU A 613 17.64 5.40 16.97
C GLU A 613 18.04 5.26 18.44
N ARG A 614 18.36 4.04 18.85
CA ARG A 614 18.77 3.68 20.21
C ARG A 614 19.88 2.62 20.15
N THR A 615 20.79 2.65 21.11
CA THR A 615 21.81 1.61 21.30
C THR A 615 21.65 1.06 22.71
N ALA A 616 21.55 -0.26 22.87
CA ALA A 616 21.58 -0.91 24.17
C ALA A 616 22.97 -1.51 24.41
N ASP A 617 23.56 -1.23 25.58
CA ASP A 617 24.72 -1.97 26.09
C ASP A 617 24.29 -3.37 26.56
N SER A 618 25.03 -4.39 26.15
CA SER A 618 24.79 -5.81 26.44
C SER A 618 24.91 -6.22 27.91
N SER A 619 25.10 -5.27 28.83
CA SER A 619 25.16 -5.54 30.27
C SER A 619 23.79 -5.65 30.94
N ALA A 620 22.69 -5.45 30.20
CA ALA A 620 21.31 -5.52 30.69
C ALA A 620 20.59 -6.84 30.35
N ASP A 621 21.33 -7.93 30.10
CA ASP A 621 20.73 -9.26 29.95
C ASP A 621 20.27 -9.81 31.29
N GLY A 622 18.97 -9.65 31.56
CA GLY A 622 18.22 -10.43 32.54
C GLY A 622 17.95 -9.73 33.87
N ALA A 623 16.82 -9.03 33.96
CA ALA A 623 15.93 -9.04 35.13
C ALA A 623 14.76 -8.09 34.90
N ALA A 624 13.58 -8.52 35.33
CA ALA A 624 12.49 -7.61 35.64
C ALA A 624 13.00 -6.50 36.57
N GLY A 625 13.06 -5.25 36.09
CA GLY A 625 13.44 -4.10 36.90
C GLY A 625 14.59 -3.22 36.40
N ALA A 626 14.82 -3.07 35.10
CA ALA A 626 15.64 -1.96 34.60
C ALA A 626 14.87 -0.65 34.76
N SER A 627 15.20 0.11 35.81
CA SER A 627 14.63 1.42 36.13
C SER A 627 14.97 2.47 35.07
N GLN A 628 13.94 3.01 34.44
CA GLN A 628 13.70 4.44 34.13
C GLN A 628 14.72 5.34 33.41
N GLU A 629 15.89 4.90 32.93
CA GLU A 629 16.72 5.72 32.01
C GLU A 629 16.92 5.06 30.65
N TRP A 630 15.78 4.89 29.98
CA TRP A 630 15.67 4.58 28.56
C TRP A 630 15.63 5.90 27.77
N VAL A 631 16.77 6.48 27.38
CA VAL A 631 16.81 7.68 26.54
C VAL A 631 16.89 7.31 25.05
N ASP A 632 16.00 7.84 24.22
CA ASP A 632 16.14 7.81 22.75
C ASP A 632 17.42 8.58 22.39
N ARG A 633 18.42 7.95 21.75
CA ARG A 633 19.69 8.64 21.45
C ARG A 633 19.44 9.77 20.45
N GLN A 634 18.63 9.49 19.43
CA GLN A 634 18.32 10.45 18.37
C GLN A 634 16.88 10.26 17.88
N PHE A 635 16.17 11.38 17.78
CA PHE A 635 14.81 11.48 17.21
C PHE A 635 14.87 12.32 15.94
N TYR A 636 14.13 11.90 14.91
CA TYR A 636 14.02 12.63 13.66
C TYR A 636 12.58 12.65 13.15
N ALA A 637 12.10 13.82 12.74
CA ALA A 637 10.91 13.94 11.91
C ALA A 637 11.27 13.68 10.44
N LEU A 638 10.47 12.86 9.76
CA LEU A 638 10.65 12.54 8.35
C LEU A 638 9.80 13.48 7.48
N VAL A 639 10.48 14.13 6.53
CA VAL A 639 9.85 14.92 5.48
C VAL A 639 9.84 14.08 4.21
N THR A 640 8.65 13.85 3.65
CA THR A 640 8.46 13.02 2.46
C THR A 640 8.14 13.84 1.22
N ASP A 641 8.42 13.27 0.05
CA ASP A 641 7.87 13.74 -1.23
C ASP A 641 6.35 13.44 -1.36
N LEU A 642 5.79 13.65 -2.56
CA LEU A 642 4.38 13.46 -2.88
C LEU A 642 3.88 12.02 -2.68
N VAL A 643 4.74 11.03 -2.90
CA VAL A 643 4.33 9.62 -2.85
C VAL A 643 4.58 9.02 -1.47
N GLY A 644 5.40 9.67 -0.64
CA GLY A 644 5.73 9.22 0.71
C GLY A 644 7.17 8.75 0.86
N THR A 645 8.05 9.01 -0.12
CA THR A 645 9.48 8.73 -0.04
C THR A 645 10.16 9.68 0.93
N PRO A 646 10.92 9.22 1.94
CA PRO A 646 11.73 10.08 2.78
C PRO A 646 12.76 10.87 1.97
N MET A 647 12.72 12.19 2.12
CA MET A 647 13.64 13.13 1.47
C MET A 647 14.58 13.80 2.47
N GLU A 648 14.09 14.11 3.67
CA GLU A 648 14.88 14.68 4.76
C GLU A 648 14.53 14.04 6.11
N MET A 649 15.55 13.90 6.97
CA MET A 649 15.40 13.70 8.43
C MET A 649 15.73 15.02 9.13
N VAL A 650 14.77 15.56 9.87
CA VAL A 650 14.89 16.83 10.58
C VAL A 650 14.93 16.56 12.09
N ALA A 651 15.99 17.02 12.75
CA ALA A 651 16.15 16.93 14.20
C ALA A 651 15.23 17.94 14.94
N PRO A 652 15.00 17.79 16.26
CA PRO A 652 14.13 18.69 17.02
C PRO A 652 14.54 20.17 17.01
N ASP A 653 15.83 20.47 16.88
CA ASP A 653 16.38 21.82 16.70
C ASP A 653 16.18 22.38 15.28
N GLY A 654 15.69 21.54 14.36
CA GLY A 654 15.41 21.87 12.98
C GLY A 654 16.58 21.68 12.01
N ASP A 655 17.68 21.07 12.45
CA ASP A 655 18.79 20.72 11.57
C ASP A 655 18.46 19.51 10.69
N VAL A 656 18.91 19.55 9.43
CA VAL A 656 18.74 18.44 8.50
C VAL A 656 19.88 17.44 8.72
N ALA A 657 19.58 16.35 9.42
CA ALA A 657 20.56 15.32 9.77
C ALA A 657 20.85 14.33 8.63
N TRP A 658 19.89 14.14 7.73
CA TRP A 658 20.03 13.28 6.56
C TRP A 658 19.19 13.81 5.40
N ARG A 659 19.67 13.58 4.18
CA ARG A 659 18.98 13.96 2.96
C ARG A 659 19.22 12.98 1.83
N ASN A 660 18.14 12.70 1.10
CA ASN A 660 18.16 11.83 -0.07
C ASN A 660 18.26 12.62 -1.39
N ARG A 661 19.05 12.12 -2.33
CA ARG A 661 19.01 12.54 -3.74
C ARG A 661 19.02 11.32 -4.64
N THR A 662 17.91 11.09 -5.32
CA THR A 662 17.72 9.95 -6.22
C THR A 662 17.35 10.40 -7.63
N THR A 663 17.50 9.50 -8.59
CA THR A 663 16.74 9.58 -9.85
C THR A 663 15.24 9.48 -9.58
N VAL A 664 14.42 9.74 -10.61
CA VAL A 664 12.96 9.54 -10.49
C VAL A 664 12.55 8.09 -10.20
N TRP A 665 13.43 7.13 -10.52
CA TRP A 665 13.25 5.70 -10.24
C TRP A 665 13.92 5.24 -8.94
N GLY A 666 14.43 6.16 -8.12
CA GLY A 666 14.92 5.84 -6.77
C GLY A 666 16.39 5.43 -6.71
N GLN A 667 17.16 5.54 -7.80
CA GLN A 667 18.60 5.26 -7.78
C GLN A 667 19.32 6.40 -7.06
N ALA A 668 19.99 6.11 -5.95
CA ALA A 668 20.76 7.10 -5.21
C ALA A 668 21.89 7.68 -6.09
N LEU A 669 21.90 9.00 -6.24
CA LEU A 669 22.88 9.74 -7.05
C LEU A 669 24.07 10.20 -6.21
N ALA A 670 23.83 10.64 -4.97
CA ALA A 670 24.82 10.91 -3.93
C ALA A 670 24.09 11.18 -2.62
N GLN A 671 24.68 10.80 -1.49
CA GLN A 671 24.22 11.28 -0.18
C GLN A 671 24.73 12.70 0.04
N VAL A 672 23.86 13.62 0.42
CA VAL A 672 24.21 15.05 0.53
C VAL A 672 24.78 15.40 1.91
N VAL A 673 24.46 14.64 2.95
CA VAL A 673 24.87 14.91 4.34
C VAL A 673 25.47 13.67 4.99
N SER A 674 26.64 13.80 5.61
CA SER A 674 27.24 12.78 6.48
C SER A 674 26.48 12.72 7.81
N GLY A 675 25.95 11.56 8.20
CA GLY A 675 25.11 11.46 9.40
C GLY A 675 24.37 10.13 9.53
N PRO A 676 23.29 10.06 10.34
CA PRO A 676 22.43 8.87 10.43
C PRO A 676 21.87 8.52 9.05
N SER A 677 21.50 7.25 8.85
CA SER A 677 20.97 6.78 7.58
C SER A 677 19.50 6.42 7.69
N CYS A 678 18.73 6.75 6.65
CA CYS A 678 17.37 6.23 6.49
C CYS A 678 17.39 5.05 5.50
N PRO A 679 17.02 3.82 5.90
CA PRO A 679 16.94 2.70 4.98
C PRO A 679 15.63 2.70 4.16
N LEU A 680 14.63 3.50 4.56
CA LEU A 680 13.36 3.57 3.85
C LEU A 680 13.53 4.23 2.47
N ARG A 681 12.78 3.75 1.48
CA ARG A 681 12.80 4.25 0.08
C ARG A 681 11.39 4.65 -0.34
N PHE A 682 10.93 4.21 -1.53
CA PHE A 682 9.52 4.39 -1.88
C PHE A 682 8.60 3.77 -0.81
N PRO A 683 7.32 4.17 -0.74
CA PRO A 683 6.41 3.72 0.30
C PRO A 683 6.45 2.20 0.52
N GLY A 684 6.71 1.79 1.77
CA GLY A 684 6.82 0.38 2.17
C GLY A 684 8.11 -0.33 1.76
N GLN A 685 9.10 0.37 1.20
CA GLN A 685 10.38 -0.21 0.80
C GLN A 685 11.49 0.02 1.83
N TYR A 686 12.32 -1.01 1.99
CA TYR A 686 13.56 -1.04 2.76
C TYR A 686 14.74 -1.32 1.82
N HIS A 687 15.79 -0.51 1.89
CA HIS A 687 16.99 -0.67 1.07
C HIS A 687 17.95 -1.70 1.66
N ASP A 688 18.36 -2.67 0.85
CA ASP A 688 19.37 -3.67 1.21
C ASP A 688 20.74 -3.28 0.61
N PRO A 689 21.71 -2.80 1.41
CA PRO A 689 23.02 -2.38 0.88
C PRO A 689 23.76 -3.51 0.16
N GLU A 690 23.59 -4.75 0.61
CA GLU A 690 24.29 -5.91 0.06
C GLU A 690 23.85 -6.24 -1.38
N THR A 691 22.60 -5.95 -1.72
CA THR A 691 22.05 -6.15 -3.07
C THR A 691 21.92 -4.85 -3.85
N GLY A 692 21.82 -3.69 -3.19
CA GLY A 692 21.41 -2.44 -3.83
C GLY A 692 19.92 -2.40 -4.21
N ASP A 693 19.16 -3.47 -3.95
CA ASP A 693 17.74 -3.56 -4.24
C ASP A 693 16.93 -3.01 -3.05
N ASN A 694 15.69 -2.65 -3.32
CA ASN A 694 14.72 -2.19 -2.34
C ASN A 694 13.65 -3.27 -2.16
N TYR A 695 13.58 -3.85 -0.97
CA TYR A 695 12.59 -4.84 -0.59
C TYR A 695 11.32 -4.15 -0.07
N ASN A 696 10.16 -4.52 -0.61
CA ASN A 696 8.91 -4.42 0.13
C ASN A 696 8.36 -5.83 0.36
N PHE A 697 7.47 -5.98 1.35
CA PHE A 697 6.82 -7.25 1.70
C PHE A 697 6.41 -8.11 0.48
N PHE A 698 6.04 -7.47 -0.63
CA PHE A 698 5.54 -8.16 -1.83
C PHE A 698 6.60 -8.46 -2.91
N ARG A 699 7.71 -7.71 -2.96
CA ARG A 699 8.68 -7.77 -4.08
C ARG A 699 9.99 -7.07 -3.77
N TYR A 700 10.99 -7.39 -4.59
CA TYR A 700 12.24 -6.63 -4.71
C TYR A 700 12.13 -5.62 -5.85
N TYR A 701 12.83 -4.50 -5.74
CA TYR A 701 12.87 -3.44 -6.74
C TYR A 701 14.32 -2.99 -6.93
N GLU A 702 14.83 -3.10 -8.16
CA GLU A 702 16.16 -2.63 -8.51
C GLU A 702 16.04 -1.22 -9.12
N PRO A 703 16.54 -0.18 -8.42
CA PRO A 703 16.24 1.21 -8.78
C PRO A 703 16.97 1.70 -10.04
N ALA A 704 18.12 1.13 -10.42
CA ALA A 704 18.90 1.61 -11.56
C ALA A 704 18.24 1.27 -12.91
N SER A 705 17.64 0.09 -12.99
CA SER A 705 16.87 -0.40 -14.14
C SER A 705 15.37 -0.12 -14.02
N ALA A 706 14.92 0.37 -12.86
CA ALA A 706 13.50 0.57 -12.54
C ALA A 706 12.68 -0.72 -12.74
N SER A 707 13.23 -1.86 -12.31
CA SER A 707 12.65 -3.18 -12.54
C SER A 707 12.37 -3.94 -11.24
N THR A 708 11.49 -4.93 -11.32
CA THR A 708 11.18 -5.84 -10.20
C THR A 708 11.72 -7.23 -10.52
N PRO A 709 12.68 -7.77 -9.76
CA PRO A 709 13.36 -9.03 -10.09
C PRO A 709 12.51 -10.31 -10.07
N PRO A 710 11.46 -10.45 -9.22
CA PRO A 710 10.47 -11.52 -9.36
C PRO A 710 9.15 -11.00 -9.97
N PRO A 711 8.36 -11.87 -10.63
CA PRO A 711 6.95 -11.56 -10.90
C PRO A 711 6.18 -11.24 -9.62
N THR A 712 5.17 -10.39 -9.73
CA THR A 712 4.28 -10.07 -8.62
C THR A 712 3.53 -11.33 -8.16
N ARG A 713 3.53 -11.61 -6.85
CA ARG A 713 2.83 -12.77 -6.24
C ARG A 713 1.32 -12.81 -6.48
N TRP A 714 0.74 -11.68 -6.86
CA TRP A 714 -0.65 -11.51 -7.22
C TRP A 714 -0.80 -11.54 -8.74
N GLY A 715 -1.39 -12.62 -9.24
CA GLY A 715 -1.75 -12.76 -10.65
C GLY A 715 -2.65 -11.63 -11.15
N SER A 716 -2.50 -11.32 -12.44
CA SER A 716 -3.38 -10.53 -13.33
C SER A 716 -3.94 -9.16 -12.92
N LYS A 717 -3.75 -8.63 -11.71
CA LYS A 717 -4.22 -7.27 -11.34
C LYS A 717 -3.19 -6.15 -11.47
N ALA A 718 -1.93 -6.47 -11.76
CA ALA A 718 -0.91 -5.48 -12.08
C ALA A 718 -0.78 -5.33 -13.61
N VAL A 719 -1.66 -4.54 -14.21
CA VAL A 719 -1.46 -4.05 -15.59
C VAL A 719 -0.14 -3.27 -15.64
N CYS A 720 0.62 -3.53 -16.71
CA CYS A 720 1.93 -3.00 -17.04
C CYS A 720 2.12 -1.51 -16.68
N GLY A 721 3.07 -1.27 -15.77
CA GLY A 721 3.67 0.04 -15.51
C GLY A 721 4.65 -0.08 -14.34
N PRO A 722 5.83 0.56 -14.39
CA PRO A 722 6.63 0.71 -13.19
C PRO A 722 5.79 1.51 -12.17
N MET A 723 5.78 1.07 -10.90
CA MET A 723 4.95 1.61 -9.81
C MET A 723 4.88 3.14 -9.73
N VAL A 724 5.87 3.86 -10.23
CA VAL A 724 5.94 5.32 -10.17
C VAL A 724 4.94 6.00 -11.12
N THR A 725 4.54 5.38 -12.23
CA THR A 725 3.50 5.97 -13.10
C THR A 725 2.11 5.90 -12.45
N LEU A 726 1.87 4.88 -11.62
CA LEU A 726 0.68 4.82 -10.75
C LEU A 726 0.78 5.84 -9.61
N ALA A 727 1.97 6.03 -9.04
CA ALA A 727 2.19 6.96 -7.93
C ALA A 727 2.05 8.45 -8.31
N ILE A 728 2.17 8.80 -9.60
CA ILE A 728 2.00 10.19 -10.08
C ILE A 728 0.54 10.49 -10.48
N ARG A 729 -0.31 9.47 -10.70
CA ARG A 729 -1.74 9.66 -11.01
C ARG A 729 -2.68 9.41 -9.83
N ASP A 730 -2.29 8.53 -8.89
CA ASP A 730 -3.21 8.02 -7.88
C ASP A 730 -2.61 7.99 -6.46
N ALA A 731 -2.87 9.03 -5.68
CA ALA A 731 -2.74 8.99 -4.20
C ALA A 731 -3.85 8.16 -3.51
N GLY A 732 -4.66 7.39 -4.26
CA GLY A 732 -5.87 6.74 -3.77
C GLY A 732 -5.88 5.20 -3.74
N TRP A 733 -4.96 4.51 -4.43
CA TRP A 733 -5.09 3.06 -4.68
C TRP A 733 -4.33 2.13 -3.73
N ILE A 734 -3.66 2.65 -2.69
CA ILE A 734 -2.92 1.83 -1.71
C ILE A 734 -3.81 1.37 -0.52
N ARG A 735 -5.14 1.56 -0.56
CA ARG A 735 -6.04 1.32 0.60
C ARG A 735 -6.74 -0.05 0.68
N SER A 736 -6.41 -1.04 -0.15
CA SER A 736 -6.98 -2.38 0.02
C SER A 736 -5.96 -3.49 -0.25
N GLY A 737 -5.32 -3.94 0.82
CA GLY A 737 -4.55 -5.17 0.91
C GLY A 737 -4.77 -5.75 2.29
#